data_AF-A0A7V5N0H5-F1
#
_entry.id   AF-A0A7V5N0H5-F1
#
_cell.length_a   1.000
_cell.length_b   1.000
_cell.length_c   1.000
_cell.angle_alpha   90.00
_cell.angle_beta   90.00
_cell.angle_gamma   90.00
#
_symmetry.space_group_name_H-M   'P 1'
#
loop_
_entity.id
_entity.type
_entity.pdbx_description
1 polymer ?
#
loop_
_entity_poly.entity_id
_entity_poly.type
_entity_poly.pdbx_seq_one_letter_code
_entity_poly.pdbx_strand_id
1 'polypeptide(L)'
;MSDRFTSKALLINLTHTFVEEVQYEPQYNIFLEIFSNFPALQNQIKLLLREIFHPYKNNYIVLEEFRSFILKNLPLLLKHNQKIQGYWLIFDILFRFFGEEEDLNIKTAETIFSVLDKTIDLIDKDTFEEISPILKEILKALTNLPEKYFLNFLENYYSFKKLISKYTRFHLSSELEEICETLLTRSYIFNYNLWKKFVEKDIDKLEPSDIKERFILKTSYFNELIDKLITSEFSLANLLKLPDHLDLLRELKNLIHFINSFDNSIFPEEKKILFLFKLIETPILKLIHEELIREVNKNLIYLINLKPSQNLDEFLIQFFKILKEKLYLYPWTALECIKNIGICILNKKDVYLIEVLINEIIKFGFQPPQIKGIDVNWRIRQNSNHLLNIKTWLDIFKVNPEWCSSLLSALILNLKLYGVSIKDTDLFQREITHLLNSPMKPVYNLVKQFCKVLPIYYNEIGAEGLIRDLSTEVDEIFQRKDSLVHFLRKFIHIENSSLAVDFIKDILNYWLTLDGELIKKYLPEEIYEKIINHEKEYHLKMQSLIKLLLERSGKENLESILAEELNQIKSYIEDINFDQVYKNKLYLVIYLYKLEHQKYYGVLEDIDTFLAQYSVDEFPFLSELKDLLLNRKIETEKKIDKLLIWLKDLKENIILSSEKFTPVEQILIKRHIAVDIPSMYGRYKEKKFDALGLTFRIEYLINNLFEKLLDHFDLCFITKASFFRILKILKLFRRALYIDGILSQKFDTYLNLLESSLKSYPLSYKQYLDIFRGLIDGVQHVIQAYYVSPFLKVFPLVFEA
;
A
#
# COMPACT_ATOMS: atom_id res chain seq x y z
N MET A 1 41.46 -28.81 21.12
CA MET A 1 41.37 -27.57 21.92
C MET A 1 41.99 -26.46 21.10
N SER A 2 41.15 -25.60 20.52
CA SER A 2 41.51 -24.28 20.02
C SER A 2 40.21 -23.52 19.76
N ASP A 3 40.10 -22.37 20.43
CA ASP A 3 38.88 -21.65 20.74
C ASP A 3 38.18 -21.06 19.51
N ARG A 4 36.84 -21.28 19.44
CA ARG A 4 35.96 -20.61 18.47
C ARG A 4 35.57 -19.24 19.02
N PHE A 5 35.97 -18.20 18.29
CA PHE A 5 35.61 -16.81 18.56
C PHE A 5 34.12 -16.58 18.25
N THR A 6 33.34 -16.20 19.26
CA THR A 6 31.89 -15.92 19.19
C THR A 6 31.65 -14.40 19.27
N SER A 7 30.94 -13.86 18.28
CA SER A 7 30.59 -12.42 18.20
C SER A 7 29.77 -12.00 19.42
N LYS A 8 30.16 -10.92 20.11
CA LYS A 8 29.43 -10.38 21.27
C LYS A 8 28.02 -9.90 20.93
N ALA A 9 27.74 -9.48 19.69
CA ALA A 9 26.40 -9.05 19.28
C ALA A 9 25.49 -10.23 18.92
N LEU A 10 26.05 -11.29 18.30
CA LEU A 10 25.37 -12.56 18.09
C LEU A 10 25.14 -13.26 19.44
N LEU A 11 26.11 -13.23 20.35
CA LEU A 11 25.94 -13.68 21.73
C LEU A 11 24.91 -12.86 22.48
N ILE A 12 24.75 -11.55 22.25
CA ILE A 12 23.72 -10.76 22.94
C ILE A 12 22.32 -11.08 22.41
N ASN A 13 22.11 -11.13 21.08
CA ASN A 13 20.83 -11.54 20.50
C ASN A 13 20.49 -13.01 20.78
N LEU A 14 21.46 -13.93 20.68
CA LEU A 14 21.29 -15.31 21.11
C LEU A 14 21.12 -15.37 22.64
N THR A 15 21.83 -14.62 23.49
CA THR A 15 21.56 -14.69 24.95
C THR A 15 20.16 -14.18 25.32
N HIS A 16 19.52 -13.38 24.47
CA HIS A 16 18.15 -12.93 24.68
C HIS A 16 17.09 -13.83 24.02
N THR A 17 17.38 -14.55 22.92
CA THR A 17 16.41 -15.43 22.21
C THR A 17 16.80 -16.89 22.04
N PHE A 18 18.00 -17.30 22.46
CA PHE A 18 18.53 -18.66 22.40
C PHE A 18 18.06 -19.45 23.61
N VAL A 19 17.10 -20.31 23.38
CA VAL A 19 16.90 -21.48 24.21
C VAL A 19 17.78 -22.58 23.61
N GLU A 20 18.81 -23.05 24.33
CA GLU A 20 19.77 -24.05 23.83
C GLU A 20 19.10 -25.34 23.33
N GLU A 21 17.94 -25.69 23.89
CA GLU A 21 17.01 -26.68 23.34
C GLU A 21 15.59 -26.22 23.61
N VAL A 22 14.78 -26.01 22.56
CA VAL A 22 13.32 -25.93 22.74
C VAL A 22 12.83 -27.32 23.13
N GLN A 23 12.75 -27.56 24.44
CA GLN A 23 12.22 -28.78 25.01
C GLN A 23 10.70 -28.65 25.09
N TYR A 24 10.01 -29.48 24.31
CA TYR A 24 8.57 -29.69 24.42
C TYR A 24 8.28 -31.05 25.04
N GLU A 25 7.10 -31.19 25.63
CA GLU A 25 6.73 -32.41 26.37
C GLU A 25 6.85 -33.66 25.48
N PRO A 26 7.47 -34.77 25.95
CA PRO A 26 7.73 -35.96 25.13
C PRO A 26 6.49 -36.59 24.47
N GLN A 27 5.29 -36.31 25.00
CA GLN A 27 4.02 -36.78 24.44
C GLN A 27 3.79 -36.35 22.98
N TYR A 28 4.36 -35.23 22.54
CA TYR A 28 4.23 -34.76 21.15
C TYR A 28 5.10 -35.50 20.15
N ASN A 29 6.04 -36.34 20.61
CA ASN A 29 6.84 -37.18 19.72
C ASN A 29 5.99 -38.20 18.96
N ILE A 30 4.76 -38.45 19.40
CA ILE A 30 3.80 -39.29 18.69
C ILE A 30 3.52 -38.80 17.26
N PHE A 31 3.60 -37.47 17.02
CA PHE A 31 3.48 -36.95 15.66
C PHE A 31 4.62 -37.41 14.76
N LEU A 32 5.84 -37.56 15.31
CA LEU A 32 6.99 -38.09 14.56
C LEU A 32 6.82 -39.58 14.23
N GLU A 33 6.14 -40.33 15.11
CA GLU A 33 5.81 -41.74 14.89
C GLU A 33 4.75 -41.90 13.81
N ILE A 34 3.65 -41.12 13.89
CA ILE A 34 2.55 -41.12 12.91
C ILE A 34 3.06 -40.82 11.49
N PHE A 35 4.01 -39.89 11.35
CA PHE A 35 4.57 -39.49 10.05
C PHE A 35 5.91 -40.17 9.70
N SER A 36 6.32 -41.21 10.44
CA SER A 36 7.62 -41.89 10.25
C SER A 36 7.85 -42.45 8.84
N ASN A 37 6.79 -42.93 8.19
CA ASN A 37 6.85 -43.42 6.80
C ASN A 37 6.98 -42.30 5.75
N PHE A 38 6.95 -41.03 6.16
CA PHE A 38 7.00 -39.84 5.30
C PHE A 38 8.10 -38.88 5.77
N PRO A 39 9.38 -39.07 5.38
CA PRO A 39 10.51 -38.31 5.91
C PRO A 39 10.37 -36.79 5.80
N ALA A 40 9.78 -36.30 4.71
CA ALA A 40 9.52 -34.86 4.51
C ALA A 40 8.49 -34.32 5.52
N LEU A 41 7.38 -35.04 5.74
CA LEU A 41 6.35 -34.63 6.70
C LEU A 41 6.85 -34.74 8.14
N GLN A 42 7.62 -35.79 8.44
CA GLN A 42 8.25 -35.98 9.74
C GLN A 42 9.20 -34.82 10.09
N ASN A 43 10.04 -34.40 9.14
CA ASN A 43 10.90 -33.23 9.33
C ASN A 43 10.10 -31.93 9.48
N GLN A 44 9.04 -31.76 8.68
CA GLN A 44 8.19 -30.58 8.76
C GLN A 44 7.50 -30.47 10.12
N ILE A 45 6.87 -31.54 10.63
CA ILE A 45 6.21 -31.50 11.95
C ILE A 45 7.23 -31.35 13.08
N LYS A 46 8.45 -31.87 12.93
CA LYS A 46 9.53 -31.69 13.91
C LYS A 46 9.95 -30.22 14.04
N LEU A 47 10.10 -29.51 12.92
CA LEU A 47 10.40 -28.09 12.91
C LEU A 47 9.24 -27.28 13.49
N LEU A 48 8.02 -27.59 13.06
CA LEU A 48 6.82 -26.91 13.50
C LEU A 48 6.56 -27.07 15.01
N LEU A 49 6.80 -28.25 15.58
CA LEU A 49 6.73 -28.45 17.03
C LEU A 49 7.75 -27.57 17.77
N ARG A 50 8.98 -27.45 17.25
CA ARG A 50 9.97 -26.54 17.85
C ARG A 50 9.52 -25.08 17.80
N GLU A 51 8.86 -24.66 16.72
CA GLU A 51 8.31 -23.30 16.61
C GLU A 51 7.11 -23.10 17.54
N ILE A 52 6.21 -24.09 17.66
CA ILE A 52 5.05 -24.06 18.57
C ILE A 52 5.45 -23.88 20.03
N PHE A 53 6.57 -24.46 20.45
CA PHE A 53 7.04 -24.37 21.84
C PHE A 53 8.16 -23.33 22.03
N HIS A 54 8.48 -22.54 21.01
CA HIS A 54 9.48 -21.48 21.12
C HIS A 54 8.93 -20.30 21.96
N PRO A 55 9.68 -19.78 22.96
CA PRO A 55 9.17 -18.74 23.87
C PRO A 55 8.90 -17.39 23.19
N TYR A 56 9.59 -17.11 22.08
CA TYR A 56 9.45 -15.87 21.30
C TYR A 56 8.71 -16.08 19.97
N LYS A 57 7.84 -17.08 19.89
CA LYS A 57 7.11 -17.39 18.64
C LYS A 57 6.15 -16.27 18.27
N ASN A 58 5.99 -16.06 16.96
CA ASN A 58 4.83 -15.33 16.45
C ASN A 58 3.63 -16.29 16.42
N ASN A 59 2.73 -16.15 17.40
CA ASN A 59 1.61 -17.08 17.57
C ASN A 59 0.72 -17.20 16.33
N TYR A 60 0.49 -16.09 15.61
CA TYR A 60 -0.39 -16.08 14.45
C TYR A 60 0.20 -16.87 13.27
N ILE A 61 1.48 -16.65 12.96
CA ILE A 61 2.19 -17.38 11.89
C ILE A 61 2.24 -18.87 12.20
N VAL A 62 2.62 -19.21 13.44
CA VAL A 62 2.75 -20.62 13.83
C VAL A 62 1.40 -21.32 13.84
N LEU A 63 0.32 -20.66 14.26
CA LEU A 63 -1.04 -21.22 14.19
C LEU A 63 -1.47 -21.48 12.73
N GLU A 64 -1.19 -20.57 11.80
CA GLU A 64 -1.52 -20.74 10.38
C GLU A 64 -0.75 -21.90 9.75
N GLU A 65 0.55 -22.01 10.02
CA GLU A 65 1.36 -23.14 9.56
C GLU A 65 0.87 -24.47 10.15
N PHE A 66 0.54 -24.48 11.44
CA PHE A 66 -0.04 -25.64 12.13
C PHE A 66 -1.40 -26.04 11.57
N ARG A 67 -2.30 -25.08 11.38
CA ARG A 67 -3.60 -25.29 10.72
C ARG A 67 -3.41 -25.89 9.33
N SER A 68 -2.56 -25.30 8.51
CA SER A 68 -2.29 -25.77 7.14
C SER A 68 -1.74 -27.20 7.13
N PHE A 69 -0.76 -27.48 7.99
CA PHE A 69 -0.18 -28.80 8.14
C PHE A 69 -1.21 -29.85 8.57
N ILE A 70 -1.98 -29.57 9.63
CA ILE A 70 -2.99 -30.50 10.14
C ILE A 70 -4.05 -30.74 9.09
N LEU A 71 -4.67 -29.69 8.55
CA LEU A 71 -5.76 -29.87 7.59
C LEU A 71 -5.30 -30.66 6.38
N LYS A 72 -4.08 -30.44 5.87
CA LYS A 72 -3.54 -31.20 4.73
C LYS A 72 -3.30 -32.69 5.07
N ASN A 73 -2.79 -32.97 6.27
CA ASN A 73 -2.30 -34.30 6.65
C ASN A 73 -3.25 -35.10 7.57
N LEU A 74 -4.41 -34.53 7.94
CA LEU A 74 -5.41 -35.16 8.79
C LEU A 74 -5.85 -36.56 8.31
N PRO A 75 -6.05 -36.84 7.00
CA PRO A 75 -6.38 -38.19 6.53
C PRO A 75 -5.32 -39.25 6.85
N LEU A 76 -4.04 -38.87 6.89
CA LEU A 76 -2.94 -39.79 7.21
C LEU A 76 -2.95 -40.11 8.71
N LEU A 77 -3.18 -39.10 9.55
CA LEU A 77 -3.28 -39.26 10.99
C LEU A 77 -4.44 -40.18 11.39
N LEU A 78 -5.62 -39.97 10.79
CA LEU A 78 -6.83 -40.74 11.09
C LEU A 78 -6.75 -42.22 10.66
N LYS A 79 -5.80 -42.59 9.79
CA LYS A 79 -5.56 -43.98 9.37
C LYS A 79 -4.51 -44.70 10.24
N HIS A 80 -3.81 -43.98 11.11
CA HIS A 80 -2.72 -44.53 11.91
C HIS A 80 -3.24 -45.24 13.18
N ASN A 81 -2.48 -46.20 13.70
CA ASN A 81 -2.86 -46.94 14.91
C ASN A 81 -2.94 -46.05 16.17
N GLN A 82 -2.15 -44.97 16.22
CA GLN A 82 -2.15 -43.98 17.31
C GLN A 82 -3.10 -42.80 17.06
N LYS A 83 -4.07 -42.92 16.14
CA LYS A 83 -5.00 -41.84 15.77
C LYS A 83 -5.71 -41.19 16.96
N ILE A 84 -6.10 -41.96 17.97
CA ILE A 84 -6.80 -41.45 19.16
C ILE A 84 -5.91 -40.44 19.91
N GLN A 85 -4.66 -40.82 20.21
CA GLN A 85 -3.69 -39.97 20.91
C GLN A 85 -3.23 -38.80 20.04
N GLY A 86 -2.94 -39.04 18.75
CA GLY A 86 -2.56 -37.98 17.82
C GLY A 86 -3.65 -36.93 17.62
N TYR A 87 -4.92 -37.37 17.59
CA TYR A 87 -6.07 -36.47 17.45
C TYR A 87 -6.27 -35.60 18.69
N TRP A 88 -6.16 -36.18 19.90
CA TRP A 88 -6.16 -35.39 21.15
C TRP A 88 -5.10 -34.30 21.16
N LEU A 89 -3.85 -34.65 20.83
CA LEU A 89 -2.72 -33.73 20.91
C LEU A 89 -2.83 -32.56 19.92
N ILE A 90 -3.56 -32.72 18.80
CA ILE A 90 -3.92 -31.59 17.94
C ILE A 90 -4.71 -30.56 18.74
N PHE A 91 -5.77 -30.99 19.44
CA PHE A 91 -6.60 -30.07 20.22
C PHE A 91 -5.88 -29.56 21.46
N ASP A 92 -5.02 -30.35 22.11
CA ASP A 92 -4.18 -29.87 23.21
C ASP A 92 -3.32 -28.68 22.76
N ILE A 93 -2.67 -28.79 21.58
CA ILE A 93 -1.91 -27.68 21.00
C ILE A 93 -2.82 -26.50 20.65
N LEU A 94 -3.97 -26.74 20.01
CA LEU A 94 -4.91 -25.66 19.64
C LEU A 94 -5.41 -24.91 20.88
N PHE A 95 -5.75 -25.60 21.97
CA PHE A 95 -6.18 -24.94 23.20
C PHE A 95 -5.09 -24.08 23.84
N ARG A 96 -3.80 -24.41 23.64
CA ARG A 96 -2.67 -23.59 24.11
C ARG A 96 -2.49 -22.27 23.35
N PHE A 97 -3.13 -22.10 22.19
CA PHE A 97 -3.12 -20.82 21.46
C PHE A 97 -4.13 -19.81 22.00
N PHE A 98 -5.04 -20.20 22.90
CA PHE A 98 -5.91 -19.23 23.56
C PHE A 98 -5.12 -18.38 24.56
N GLY A 99 -5.11 -17.06 24.36
CA GLY A 99 -4.33 -16.10 25.15
C GLY A 99 -4.98 -14.73 25.25
N GLU A 100 -4.16 -13.68 25.37
CA GLU A 100 -4.63 -12.29 25.49
C GLU A 100 -5.05 -11.68 24.15
N GLU A 101 -4.50 -12.15 23.03
CA GLU A 101 -4.79 -11.62 21.69
C GLU A 101 -6.13 -12.13 21.13
N GLU A 102 -7.08 -11.22 20.91
CA GLU A 102 -8.44 -11.53 20.41
C GLU A 102 -8.41 -12.18 19.02
N ASP A 103 -7.70 -11.60 18.05
CA ASP A 103 -7.64 -12.11 16.67
C ASP A 103 -7.07 -13.53 16.59
N LEU A 104 -6.04 -13.82 17.41
CA LEU A 104 -5.48 -15.17 17.54
C LEU A 104 -6.53 -16.13 18.11
N ASN A 105 -7.29 -15.71 19.12
CA ASN A 105 -8.32 -16.54 19.73
C ASN A 105 -9.46 -16.88 18.75
N ILE A 106 -9.91 -15.92 17.94
CA ILE A 106 -10.90 -16.13 16.86
C ILE A 106 -10.36 -17.14 15.86
N LYS A 107 -9.10 -16.99 15.44
CA LYS A 107 -8.44 -17.89 14.50
C LYS A 107 -8.27 -19.30 15.05
N THR A 108 -7.98 -19.43 16.34
CA THR A 108 -7.91 -20.71 17.04
C THR A 108 -9.26 -21.40 17.05
N ALA A 109 -10.34 -20.68 17.39
CA ALA A 109 -11.70 -21.21 17.34
C ALA A 109 -12.10 -21.65 15.91
N GLU A 110 -11.76 -20.85 14.88
CA GLU A 110 -11.95 -21.20 13.47
C GLU A 110 -11.22 -22.51 13.10
N THR A 111 -9.98 -22.65 13.58
CA THR A 111 -9.13 -23.81 13.32
C THR A 111 -9.69 -25.06 13.98
N ILE A 112 -10.14 -24.95 15.23
CA ILE A 112 -10.83 -26.04 15.95
C ILE A 112 -12.07 -26.50 15.17
N PHE A 113 -12.93 -25.57 14.74
CA PHE A 113 -14.08 -25.90 13.91
C PHE A 113 -13.67 -26.57 12.59
N SER A 114 -12.66 -26.02 11.90
CA SER A 114 -12.18 -26.55 10.62
C SER A 114 -11.66 -27.98 10.75
N VAL A 115 -10.95 -28.30 11.84
CA VAL A 115 -10.43 -29.65 12.08
C VAL A 115 -11.58 -30.61 12.41
N LEU A 116 -12.49 -30.24 13.32
CA LEU A 116 -13.65 -31.07 13.68
C LEU A 116 -14.55 -31.34 12.47
N ASP A 117 -14.84 -30.31 11.67
CA ASP A 117 -15.69 -30.40 10.48
C ASP A 117 -15.04 -31.30 9.41
N LYS A 118 -13.75 -31.08 9.14
CA LYS A 118 -13.00 -31.91 8.18
C LYS A 118 -12.87 -33.36 8.64
N THR A 119 -12.73 -33.63 9.95
CA THR A 119 -12.69 -34.99 10.47
C THR A 119 -13.97 -35.74 10.13
N ILE A 120 -15.14 -35.14 10.33
CA ILE A 120 -16.44 -35.76 10.04
C ILE A 120 -16.56 -36.14 8.57
N ASP A 121 -16.06 -35.29 7.67
CA ASP A 121 -16.14 -35.51 6.24
C ASP A 121 -15.16 -36.61 5.74
N LEU A 122 -14.20 -37.04 6.57
CA LEU A 122 -13.15 -38.01 6.20
C LEU A 122 -13.33 -39.42 6.78
N ILE A 123 -14.11 -39.58 7.84
CA ILE A 123 -14.22 -40.84 8.60
C ILE A 123 -15.45 -41.66 8.22
N ASP A 124 -15.33 -42.98 8.36
CA ASP A 124 -16.44 -43.94 8.28
C ASP A 124 -17.00 -44.26 9.68
N LYS A 125 -18.00 -45.15 9.74
CA LYS A 125 -18.68 -45.51 10.99
C LYS A 125 -17.74 -46.17 11.99
N ASP A 126 -16.89 -47.08 11.52
CA ASP A 126 -15.96 -47.84 12.38
C ASP A 126 -14.91 -46.88 12.98
N THR A 127 -14.34 -45.99 12.16
CA THR A 127 -13.39 -44.99 12.66
C THR A 127 -14.06 -44.00 13.62
N PHE A 128 -15.33 -43.64 13.39
CA PHE A 128 -16.09 -42.78 14.29
C PHE A 128 -16.27 -43.43 15.67
N GLU A 129 -16.60 -44.72 15.75
CA GLU A 129 -16.71 -45.43 17.02
C GLU A 129 -15.38 -45.44 17.80
N GLU A 130 -14.26 -45.64 17.11
CA GLU A 130 -12.93 -45.65 17.74
C GLU A 130 -12.51 -44.28 18.29
N ILE A 131 -12.84 -43.17 17.60
CA ILE A 131 -12.49 -41.81 18.06
C ILE A 131 -13.56 -41.17 18.95
N SER A 132 -14.76 -41.76 19.04
CA SER A 132 -15.88 -41.23 19.84
C SER A 132 -15.48 -40.90 21.29
N PRO A 133 -14.70 -41.74 22.01
CA PRO A 133 -14.25 -41.42 23.37
C PRO A 133 -13.38 -40.17 23.45
N ILE A 134 -12.53 -39.91 22.45
CA ILE A 134 -11.68 -38.70 22.47
C ILE A 134 -12.43 -37.47 21.99
N LEU A 135 -13.31 -37.62 21.01
CA LEU A 135 -14.20 -36.56 20.56
C LEU A 135 -15.06 -36.05 21.71
N LYS A 136 -15.58 -36.97 22.53
CA LYS A 136 -16.29 -36.67 23.77
C LYS A 136 -15.50 -35.72 24.68
N GLU A 137 -14.23 -36.02 24.95
CA GLU A 137 -13.38 -35.18 25.81
C GLU A 137 -13.05 -33.83 25.18
N ILE A 138 -12.88 -33.76 23.85
CA ILE A 138 -12.69 -32.50 23.12
C ILE A 138 -13.94 -31.62 23.24
N LEU A 139 -15.15 -32.19 23.04
CA LEU A 139 -16.40 -31.44 23.17
C LEU A 139 -16.64 -31.00 24.61
N LYS A 140 -16.29 -31.81 25.63
CA LYS A 140 -16.30 -31.38 27.03
C LYS A 140 -15.33 -30.23 27.29
N ALA A 141 -14.10 -30.30 26.76
CA ALA A 141 -13.12 -29.22 26.90
C ALA A 141 -13.66 -27.91 26.32
N LEU A 142 -14.28 -27.96 25.13
CA LEU A 142 -14.98 -26.83 24.52
C LEU A 142 -16.13 -26.32 25.38
N THR A 143 -16.93 -27.23 25.93
CA THR A 143 -18.05 -26.92 26.83
C THR A 143 -17.59 -26.29 28.13
N ASN A 144 -16.33 -26.48 28.54
CA ASN A 144 -15.77 -25.95 29.79
C ASN A 144 -14.84 -24.74 29.59
N LEU A 145 -14.68 -24.26 28.35
CA LEU A 145 -13.86 -23.07 28.09
C LEU A 145 -14.40 -21.86 28.89
N PRO A 146 -13.52 -20.96 29.37
CA PRO A 146 -13.95 -19.66 29.89
C PRO A 146 -14.80 -18.88 28.88
N GLU A 147 -15.78 -18.10 29.34
CA GLU A 147 -16.68 -17.31 28.47
C GLU A 147 -15.92 -16.41 27.48
N LYS A 148 -14.81 -15.80 27.92
CA LYS A 148 -13.94 -14.97 27.07
C LYS A 148 -13.41 -15.71 25.83
N TYR A 149 -13.15 -17.01 25.95
CA TYR A 149 -12.67 -17.83 24.84
C TYR A 149 -13.81 -18.42 24.04
N PHE A 150 -14.90 -18.78 24.72
CA PHE A 150 -16.10 -19.32 24.12
C PHE A 150 -16.77 -18.31 23.16
N LEU A 151 -16.71 -17.01 23.47
CA LEU A 151 -17.23 -15.94 22.59
C LEU A 151 -16.63 -15.99 21.17
N ASN A 152 -15.35 -16.33 21.04
CA ASN A 152 -14.66 -16.38 19.75
C ASN A 152 -15.26 -17.41 18.78
N PHE A 153 -15.99 -18.42 19.28
CA PHE A 153 -16.70 -19.38 18.43
C PHE A 153 -17.93 -18.77 17.75
N LEU A 154 -18.47 -17.66 18.27
CA LEU A 154 -19.57 -16.92 17.63
C LEU A 154 -19.10 -15.96 16.53
N GLU A 155 -17.81 -15.60 16.53
CA GLU A 155 -17.21 -14.70 15.53
C GLU A 155 -16.71 -15.44 14.28
N ASN A 156 -17.29 -16.59 14.00
CA ASN A 156 -16.88 -17.49 12.92
C ASN A 156 -18.08 -17.90 12.06
N TYR A 157 -17.84 -18.24 10.79
CA TYR A 157 -18.88 -18.73 9.88
C TYR A 157 -19.29 -20.20 10.12
N TYR A 158 -18.65 -20.86 11.10
CA TYR A 158 -18.99 -22.18 11.61
C TYR A 158 -19.96 -22.07 12.80
N SER A 159 -20.71 -23.13 13.08
CA SER A 159 -21.55 -23.18 14.29
C SER A 159 -21.62 -24.58 14.88
N PHE A 160 -21.77 -24.68 16.20
CA PHE A 160 -21.93 -25.95 16.90
C PHE A 160 -23.18 -26.72 16.43
N LYS A 161 -24.27 -26.01 16.11
CA LYS A 161 -25.47 -26.60 15.52
C LYS A 161 -25.16 -27.36 14.22
N LYS A 162 -24.45 -26.72 13.28
CA LYS A 162 -24.07 -27.36 12.01
C LYS A 162 -23.12 -28.54 12.24
N LEU A 163 -22.11 -28.37 13.09
CA LEU A 163 -21.16 -29.44 13.41
C LEU A 163 -21.87 -30.67 13.99
N ILE A 164 -22.71 -30.47 15.00
CA ILE A 164 -23.43 -31.56 15.68
C ILE A 164 -24.49 -32.16 14.76
N SER A 165 -25.11 -31.37 13.88
CA SER A 165 -26.01 -31.92 12.84
C SER A 165 -25.29 -32.84 11.85
N LYS A 166 -23.97 -32.70 11.66
CA LYS A 166 -23.19 -33.66 10.88
C LYS A 166 -22.89 -34.93 11.69
N TYR A 167 -22.70 -34.83 13.01
CA TYR A 167 -22.48 -36.00 13.88
C TYR A 167 -23.67 -36.95 13.94
N THR A 168 -24.91 -36.46 13.79
CA THR A 168 -26.12 -37.32 13.76
C THR A 168 -26.18 -38.27 12.57
N ARG A 169 -25.25 -38.17 11.59
CA ARG A 169 -25.06 -39.18 10.54
C ARG A 169 -24.53 -40.51 11.10
N PHE A 170 -23.93 -40.50 12.28
CA PHE A 170 -23.38 -41.65 12.98
C PHE A 170 -24.25 -42.01 14.19
N HIS A 171 -24.06 -43.23 14.71
CA HIS A 171 -24.69 -43.64 15.96
C HIS A 171 -23.95 -42.98 17.14
N LEU A 172 -24.63 -42.08 17.85
CA LEU A 172 -24.08 -41.44 19.04
C LEU A 172 -24.30 -42.33 20.26
N SER A 173 -23.27 -42.51 21.08
CA SER A 173 -23.46 -43.10 22.40
C SER A 173 -24.26 -42.14 23.28
N SER A 174 -24.99 -42.67 24.27
CA SER A 174 -25.80 -41.84 25.19
C SER A 174 -24.98 -40.74 25.87
N GLU A 175 -23.74 -41.06 26.25
CA GLU A 175 -22.83 -40.10 26.87
C GLU A 175 -22.36 -39.00 25.91
N LEU A 176 -22.12 -39.32 24.64
CA LEU A 176 -21.71 -38.33 23.64
C LEU A 176 -22.89 -37.43 23.24
N GLU A 177 -24.09 -37.99 23.16
CA GLU A 177 -25.33 -37.24 22.94
C GLU A 177 -25.58 -36.23 24.05
N GLU A 178 -25.47 -36.63 25.32
CA GLU A 178 -25.61 -35.73 26.49
C GLU A 178 -24.60 -34.56 26.46
N ILE A 179 -23.37 -34.80 26.02
CA ILE A 179 -22.35 -33.74 25.89
C ILE A 179 -22.65 -32.81 24.73
N CYS A 180 -23.14 -33.32 23.60
CA CYS A 180 -23.60 -32.49 22.49
C CYS A 180 -24.79 -31.61 22.91
N GLU A 181 -25.73 -32.17 23.67
CA GLU A 181 -26.87 -31.43 24.24
C GLU A 181 -26.40 -30.33 25.20
N THR A 182 -25.45 -30.65 26.07
CA THR A 182 -24.86 -29.69 27.02
C THR A 182 -24.14 -28.55 26.29
N LEU A 183 -23.31 -28.86 25.30
CA LEU A 183 -22.59 -27.87 24.49
C LEU A 183 -23.55 -26.95 23.72
N LEU A 184 -24.58 -27.51 23.08
CA LEU A 184 -25.59 -26.73 22.38
C LEU A 184 -26.39 -25.84 23.32
N THR A 185 -26.82 -26.39 24.46
CA THR A 185 -27.58 -25.64 25.47
C THR A 185 -26.76 -24.47 25.98
N ARG A 186 -25.48 -24.71 26.34
CA ARG A 186 -24.54 -23.64 26.73
C ARG A 186 -24.38 -22.62 25.60
N SER A 187 -24.19 -23.07 24.36
CA SER A 187 -24.01 -22.19 23.19
C SER A 187 -25.24 -21.31 22.94
N TYR A 188 -26.44 -21.88 23.01
CA TYR A 188 -27.69 -21.15 22.81
C TYR A 188 -27.97 -20.17 23.94
N ILE A 189 -27.84 -20.58 25.21
CA ILE A 189 -28.02 -19.68 26.36
C ILE A 189 -27.04 -18.49 26.25
N PHE A 190 -25.78 -18.76 25.93
CA PHE A 190 -24.78 -17.71 25.76
C PHE A 190 -25.14 -16.77 24.60
N ASN A 191 -25.44 -17.32 23.43
CA ASN A 191 -25.85 -16.54 22.25
C ASN A 191 -27.12 -15.72 22.52
N TYR A 192 -28.18 -16.31 23.07
CA TYR A 192 -29.44 -15.63 23.34
C TYR A 192 -29.31 -14.54 24.41
N ASN A 193 -28.46 -14.73 25.41
CA ASN A 193 -28.15 -13.66 26.37
C ASN A 193 -27.46 -12.46 25.69
N LEU A 194 -26.55 -12.69 24.74
CA LEU A 194 -25.91 -11.61 23.99
C LEU A 194 -26.90 -10.90 23.07
N TRP A 195 -27.76 -11.63 22.35
CA TRP A 195 -28.82 -11.05 21.54
C TRP A 195 -29.86 -10.28 22.37
N LYS A 196 -30.26 -10.82 23.52
CA LYS A 196 -31.12 -10.12 24.48
C LYS A 196 -30.51 -8.78 24.90
N LYS A 197 -29.24 -8.77 25.32
CA LYS A 197 -28.53 -7.54 25.68
C LYS A 197 -28.48 -6.53 24.53
N PHE A 198 -28.25 -7.01 23.31
CA PHE A 198 -28.30 -6.18 22.10
C PHE A 198 -29.68 -5.54 21.91
N VAL A 199 -30.75 -6.33 22.01
CA VAL A 199 -32.12 -5.80 21.86
C VAL A 199 -32.46 -4.78 22.96
N GLU A 200 -32.15 -5.09 24.22
CA GLU A 200 -32.40 -4.20 25.38
C GLU A 200 -31.66 -2.86 25.25
N LYS A 201 -30.42 -2.89 24.78
CA LYS A 201 -29.56 -1.70 24.75
C LYS A 201 -29.82 -0.82 23.53
N ASP A 202 -29.89 -1.43 22.35
CA ASP A 202 -29.75 -0.75 21.06
C ASP A 202 -31.07 -0.66 20.29
N ILE A 203 -31.99 -1.62 20.48
CA ILE A 203 -33.27 -1.73 19.75
C ILE A 203 -34.46 -1.14 20.52
N ASP A 204 -34.58 -1.36 21.82
CA ASP A 204 -35.72 -0.87 22.61
C ASP A 204 -35.87 0.65 22.58
N LYS A 205 -34.76 1.36 22.34
CA LYS A 205 -34.68 2.82 22.16
C LYS A 205 -35.14 3.34 20.77
N LEU A 206 -35.54 2.46 19.85
CA LEU A 206 -36.08 2.84 18.55
C LEU A 206 -37.60 3.06 18.66
N GLU A 207 -38.14 4.09 18.01
CA GLU A 207 -39.56 4.45 18.04
C GLU A 207 -40.57 3.67 17.17
N PRO A 208 -40.22 2.92 16.10
CA PRO A 208 -41.24 2.34 15.22
C PRO A 208 -41.87 1.06 15.82
N SER A 209 -43.17 1.11 16.10
CA SER A 209 -43.97 -0.03 16.60
C SER A 209 -43.94 -1.23 15.65
N ASP A 210 -44.00 -1.00 14.34
CA ASP A 210 -44.20 -2.04 13.33
C ASP A 210 -42.95 -2.91 13.11
N ILE A 211 -41.77 -2.36 13.42
CA ILE A 211 -40.49 -3.09 13.38
C ILE A 211 -40.31 -3.92 14.66
N LYS A 212 -40.77 -3.41 15.80
CA LYS A 212 -40.71 -4.11 17.10
C LYS A 212 -41.59 -5.36 17.16
N GLU A 213 -42.56 -5.53 16.26
CA GLU A 213 -43.42 -6.72 16.25
C GLU A 213 -42.67 -8.01 15.87
N ARG A 214 -41.51 -7.89 15.22
CA ARG A 214 -40.69 -9.03 14.78
C ARG A 214 -39.99 -9.70 15.97
N PHE A 215 -40.08 -11.02 16.03
CA PHE A 215 -39.66 -11.82 17.18
C PHE A 215 -38.17 -11.63 17.56
N ILE A 216 -37.26 -11.51 16.58
CA ILE A 216 -35.82 -11.31 16.82
C ILE A 216 -35.47 -9.98 17.48
N LEU A 217 -36.41 -9.03 17.52
CA LEU A 217 -36.26 -7.71 18.12
C LEU A 217 -37.01 -7.59 19.46
N LYS A 218 -37.48 -8.72 20.02
CA LYS A 218 -38.18 -8.76 21.31
C LYS A 218 -37.33 -9.44 22.38
N THR A 219 -37.12 -8.75 23.50
CA THR A 219 -36.46 -9.32 24.68
C THR A 219 -37.24 -10.52 25.24
N SER A 220 -38.58 -10.46 25.17
CA SER A 220 -39.46 -11.55 25.60
C SER A 220 -39.24 -12.85 24.82
N TYR A 221 -38.94 -12.77 23.52
CA TYR A 221 -38.64 -13.95 22.69
C TYR A 221 -37.39 -14.69 23.19
N PHE A 222 -36.31 -13.95 23.51
CA PHE A 222 -35.09 -14.56 24.04
C PHE A 222 -35.28 -15.06 25.47
N ASN A 223 -36.05 -14.35 26.32
CA ASN A 223 -36.39 -14.83 27.67
C ASN A 223 -37.13 -16.16 27.62
N GLU A 224 -38.16 -16.29 26.78
CA GLU A 224 -38.89 -17.55 26.63
C GLU A 224 -38.01 -18.70 26.15
N LEU A 225 -37.06 -18.44 25.24
CA LEU A 225 -36.12 -19.46 24.77
C LEU A 225 -35.12 -19.87 25.86
N ILE A 226 -34.59 -18.91 26.61
CA ILE A 226 -33.65 -19.17 27.71
C ILE A 226 -34.36 -19.93 28.84
N ASP A 227 -35.55 -19.50 29.25
CA ASP A 227 -36.34 -20.14 30.30
C ASP A 227 -36.68 -21.58 29.92
N LYS A 228 -37.08 -21.83 28.66
CA LYS A 228 -37.28 -23.19 28.16
C LYS A 228 -36.01 -24.01 28.30
N LEU A 229 -34.86 -23.51 27.80
CA LEU A 229 -33.57 -24.21 27.84
C LEU A 229 -33.08 -24.53 29.27
N ILE A 230 -33.48 -23.74 30.27
CA ILE A 230 -33.12 -23.95 31.68
C ILE A 230 -34.09 -24.93 32.37
N THR A 231 -35.37 -24.90 32.02
CA THR A 231 -36.44 -25.61 32.76
C THR A 231 -36.84 -26.96 32.18
N SER A 232 -36.59 -27.19 30.89
CA SER A 232 -37.05 -28.38 30.16
C SER A 232 -35.88 -29.24 29.73
N GLU A 233 -36.00 -30.57 29.86
CA GLU A 233 -35.09 -31.51 29.20
C GLU A 233 -35.35 -31.49 27.69
N PHE A 234 -34.34 -31.13 26.90
CA PHE A 234 -34.42 -31.14 25.45
C PHE A 234 -33.66 -32.33 24.89
N SER A 235 -34.35 -33.17 24.11
CA SER A 235 -33.68 -34.11 23.21
C SER A 235 -32.84 -33.35 22.17
N LEU A 236 -31.71 -33.92 21.76
CA LEU A 236 -30.83 -33.39 20.71
C LEU A 236 -31.58 -32.94 19.44
N ALA A 237 -32.56 -33.73 18.99
CA ALA A 237 -33.38 -33.41 17.81
C ALA A 237 -34.18 -32.10 17.93
N ASN A 238 -34.57 -31.70 19.14
CA ASN A 238 -35.28 -30.45 19.39
C ASN A 238 -34.28 -29.27 19.53
N LEU A 239 -33.11 -29.47 20.13
CA LEU A 239 -32.05 -28.45 20.18
C LEU A 239 -31.57 -28.07 18.77
N LEU A 240 -31.47 -29.03 17.85
CA LEU A 240 -31.08 -28.76 16.46
C LEU A 240 -32.13 -27.96 15.66
N LYS A 241 -33.37 -27.82 16.16
CA LYS A 241 -34.40 -26.96 15.53
C LYS A 241 -34.32 -25.51 15.96
N LEU A 242 -33.69 -25.21 17.10
CA LEU A 242 -33.55 -23.85 17.61
C LEU A 242 -32.63 -23.01 16.70
N PRO A 243 -32.85 -21.69 16.59
CA PRO A 243 -32.02 -20.82 15.77
C PRO A 243 -30.65 -20.60 16.44
N ASP A 244 -29.56 -20.84 15.70
CA ASP A 244 -28.22 -20.48 16.16
C ASP A 244 -27.85 -19.02 15.82
N HIS A 245 -26.62 -18.61 16.14
CA HIS A 245 -26.16 -17.25 15.86
C HIS A 245 -26.25 -16.89 14.36
N LEU A 246 -25.88 -17.81 13.47
CA LEU A 246 -25.90 -17.59 12.02
C LEU A 246 -27.34 -17.51 11.48
N ASP A 247 -28.25 -18.31 12.02
CA ASP A 247 -29.68 -18.23 11.70
C ASP A 247 -30.26 -16.86 12.10
N LEU A 248 -29.94 -16.38 13.32
CA LEU A 248 -30.38 -15.06 13.80
C LEU A 248 -29.80 -13.92 12.96
N LEU A 249 -28.53 -14.00 12.57
CA LEU A 249 -27.92 -13.04 11.64
C LEU A 249 -28.64 -13.04 10.28
N ARG A 250 -29.00 -14.20 9.74
CA ARG A 250 -29.76 -14.30 8.49
C ARG A 250 -31.14 -13.65 8.61
N GLU A 251 -31.85 -13.88 9.71
CA GLU A 251 -33.15 -13.24 9.95
C GLU A 251 -33.00 -11.71 10.09
N LEU A 252 -31.94 -11.24 10.75
CA LEU A 252 -31.64 -9.80 10.83
C LEU A 252 -31.35 -9.21 9.44
N LYS A 253 -30.59 -9.91 8.58
CA LYS A 253 -30.35 -9.47 7.19
C LYS A 253 -31.65 -9.37 6.40
N ASN A 254 -32.53 -10.36 6.51
CA ASN A 254 -33.85 -10.34 5.87
C ASN A 254 -34.70 -9.16 6.36
N LEU A 255 -34.63 -8.88 7.67
CA LEU A 255 -35.30 -7.72 8.26
C LEU A 255 -34.75 -6.40 7.70
N ILE A 256 -33.42 -6.24 7.63
CA ILE A 256 -32.79 -5.02 7.08
C ILE A 256 -33.22 -4.83 5.63
N HIS A 257 -33.22 -5.88 4.82
CA HIS A 257 -33.69 -5.81 3.44
C HIS A 257 -35.17 -5.36 3.35
N PHE A 258 -36.03 -5.94 4.20
CA PHE A 258 -37.43 -5.55 4.30
C PHE A 258 -37.60 -4.09 4.75
N ILE A 259 -36.82 -3.62 5.73
CA ILE A 259 -36.83 -2.22 6.16
C ILE A 259 -36.39 -1.29 5.02
N ASN A 260 -35.32 -1.66 4.31
CA ASN A 260 -34.81 -0.89 3.19
C ASN A 260 -35.81 -0.82 2.02
N SER A 261 -36.68 -1.83 1.85
CA SER A 261 -37.74 -1.82 0.83
C SER A 261 -38.92 -0.88 1.10
N PHE A 262 -39.08 -0.35 2.33
CA PHE A 262 -40.17 0.59 2.61
C PHE A 262 -39.99 1.91 1.86
N ASP A 263 -41.10 2.46 1.38
CA ASP A 263 -41.11 3.83 0.84
C ASP A 263 -40.74 4.85 1.92
N ASN A 264 -40.12 5.95 1.50
CA ASN A 264 -39.68 7.04 2.39
C ASN A 264 -40.83 7.66 3.21
N SER A 265 -42.08 7.55 2.73
CA SER A 265 -43.28 8.00 3.46
C SER A 265 -43.66 7.12 4.65
N ILE A 266 -43.27 5.84 4.63
CA ILE A 266 -43.57 4.85 5.69
C ILE A 266 -42.43 4.82 6.69
N PHE A 267 -41.20 4.79 6.17
CA PHE A 267 -40.00 4.73 6.99
C PHE A 267 -38.93 5.67 6.43
N PRO A 268 -38.71 6.84 7.07
CA PRO A 268 -37.76 7.83 6.58
C PRO A 268 -36.35 7.26 6.40
N GLU A 269 -35.70 7.61 5.30
CA GLU A 269 -34.33 7.18 4.97
C GLU A 269 -33.32 7.55 6.06
N GLU A 270 -33.49 8.71 6.71
CA GLU A 270 -32.67 9.12 7.84
C GLU A 270 -32.75 8.11 9.00
N LYS A 271 -33.94 7.59 9.28
CA LYS A 271 -34.14 6.56 10.31
C LYS A 271 -33.52 5.23 9.92
N LYS A 272 -33.52 4.87 8.62
CA LYS A 272 -32.83 3.66 8.12
C LYS A 272 -31.33 3.75 8.36
N ILE A 273 -30.71 4.89 8.03
CA ILE A 273 -29.28 5.10 8.21
C ILE A 273 -28.90 5.08 9.71
N LEU A 274 -29.64 5.81 10.55
CA LEU A 274 -29.42 5.79 12.01
C LEU A 274 -29.55 4.37 12.59
N PHE A 275 -30.49 3.58 12.09
CA PHE A 275 -30.64 2.19 12.49
C PHE A 275 -29.40 1.36 12.11
N LEU A 276 -28.94 1.48 10.87
CA LEU A 276 -27.75 0.75 10.39
C LEU A 276 -26.47 1.16 11.14
N PHE A 277 -26.28 2.45 11.47
CA PHE A 277 -25.15 2.90 12.28
C PHE A 277 -25.09 2.18 13.62
N LYS A 278 -26.24 2.08 14.32
CA LYS A 278 -26.32 1.35 15.59
C LYS A 278 -25.92 -0.12 15.43
N LEU A 279 -26.35 -0.78 14.34
CA LEU A 279 -25.98 -2.18 14.08
C LEU A 279 -24.48 -2.36 13.84
N ILE A 280 -23.80 -1.40 13.18
CA ILE A 280 -22.35 -1.45 12.96
C ILE A 280 -21.57 -1.25 14.27
N GLU A 281 -22.12 -0.47 15.21
CA GLU A 281 -21.53 -0.27 16.54
C GLU A 281 -21.71 -1.49 17.45
N THR A 282 -22.68 -2.38 17.17
CA THR A 282 -22.93 -3.57 17.99
C THR A 282 -21.87 -4.67 17.76
N PRO A 283 -21.12 -5.10 18.80
CA PRO A 283 -20.05 -6.11 18.66
C PRO A 283 -20.51 -7.49 18.18
N ILE A 284 -21.68 -7.96 18.63
CA ILE A 284 -22.21 -9.30 18.25
C ILE A 284 -22.50 -9.44 16.75
N LEU A 285 -22.53 -8.32 16.00
CA LEU A 285 -22.81 -8.28 14.56
C LEU A 285 -21.54 -8.21 13.71
N LYS A 286 -20.34 -8.41 14.28
CA LYS A 286 -19.03 -8.31 13.61
C LYS A 286 -18.98 -9.04 12.26
N LEU A 287 -19.57 -10.24 12.18
CA LEU A 287 -19.65 -11.05 10.95
C LEU A 287 -20.39 -10.38 9.79
N ILE A 288 -21.23 -9.39 10.05
CA ILE A 288 -22.03 -8.70 9.04
C ILE A 288 -21.69 -7.20 8.94
N HIS A 289 -20.71 -6.70 9.72
CA HIS A 289 -20.34 -5.27 9.72
C HIS A 289 -19.97 -4.75 8.33
N GLU A 290 -19.20 -5.52 7.56
CA GLU A 290 -18.83 -5.10 6.19
C GLU A 290 -20.06 -4.96 5.28
N GLU A 291 -21.01 -5.90 5.37
CA GLU A 291 -22.27 -5.82 4.61
C GLU A 291 -23.13 -4.63 5.06
N LEU A 292 -23.23 -4.39 6.37
CA LEU A 292 -23.94 -3.24 6.93
C LEU A 292 -23.36 -1.91 6.44
N ILE A 293 -22.03 -1.78 6.37
CA ILE A 293 -21.35 -0.60 5.81
C ILE A 293 -21.75 -0.39 4.34
N ARG A 294 -21.84 -1.47 3.55
CA ARG A 294 -22.29 -1.39 2.15
C ARG A 294 -23.76 -0.99 2.04
N GLU A 295 -24.63 -1.45 2.95
CA GLU A 295 -26.04 -1.04 3.00
C GLU A 295 -26.19 0.44 3.40
N VAL A 296 -25.41 0.93 4.37
CA VAL A 296 -25.36 2.37 4.69
C VAL A 296 -24.97 3.18 3.47
N ASN A 297 -23.91 2.77 2.76
CA ASN A 297 -23.46 3.47 1.55
C ASN A 297 -24.58 3.58 0.50
N LYS A 298 -25.32 2.49 0.24
CA LYS A 298 -26.46 2.50 -0.69
C LYS A 298 -27.56 3.47 -0.25
N ASN A 299 -27.97 3.41 1.02
CA ASN A 299 -29.02 4.27 1.56
C ASN A 299 -28.59 5.74 1.58
N LEU A 300 -27.33 6.04 1.90
CA LEU A 300 -26.80 7.40 1.87
C LEU A 300 -26.77 7.98 0.45
N ILE A 301 -26.33 7.18 -0.54
CA ILE A 301 -26.37 7.59 -1.96
C ILE A 301 -27.81 7.86 -2.41
N TYR A 302 -28.75 7.03 -1.99
CA TYR A 302 -30.17 7.24 -2.28
C TYR A 302 -30.68 8.55 -1.64
N LEU A 303 -30.36 8.80 -0.37
CA LEU A 303 -30.71 10.02 0.34
C LEU A 303 -30.12 11.28 -0.32
N ILE A 304 -28.83 11.27 -0.68
CA ILE A 304 -28.16 12.36 -1.43
C ILE A 304 -28.91 12.63 -2.75
N ASN A 305 -29.44 11.59 -3.39
CA ASN A 305 -30.15 11.73 -4.65
C ASN A 305 -31.53 12.40 -4.54
N LEU A 306 -32.22 12.30 -3.41
CA LEU A 306 -33.61 12.73 -3.22
C LEU A 306 -33.85 14.25 -3.04
N LYS A 307 -32.81 15.12 -3.16
CA LYS A 307 -32.79 16.58 -2.84
C LYS A 307 -32.63 16.85 -1.32
N PRO A 308 -32.28 18.07 -0.85
CA PRO A 308 -31.55 18.22 0.40
C PRO A 308 -32.46 17.93 1.60
N SER A 309 -32.22 16.81 2.25
CA SER A 309 -32.60 16.66 3.65
C SER A 309 -31.76 17.64 4.48
N GLN A 310 -32.39 18.26 5.47
CA GLN A 310 -31.64 18.93 6.52
C GLN A 310 -30.73 17.88 7.16
N ASN A 311 -29.47 18.24 7.45
CA ASN A 311 -28.50 17.43 8.17
C ASN A 311 -27.76 16.31 7.39
N LEU A 312 -27.69 16.36 6.05
CA LEU A 312 -26.85 15.42 5.27
C LEU A 312 -25.38 15.39 5.70
N ASP A 313 -24.86 16.53 6.11
CA ASP A 313 -23.51 16.72 6.65
C ASP A 313 -23.30 15.92 7.95
N GLU A 314 -24.26 15.93 8.88
CA GLU A 314 -24.19 15.14 10.11
C GLU A 314 -24.07 13.63 9.82
N PHE A 315 -24.88 13.13 8.88
CA PHE A 315 -24.83 11.74 8.44
C PHE A 315 -23.50 11.38 7.78
N LEU A 316 -22.97 12.27 6.94
CA LEU A 316 -21.66 12.08 6.32
C LEU A 316 -20.56 12.01 7.37
N ILE A 317 -20.49 12.99 8.28
CA ILE A 317 -19.47 13.03 9.33
C ILE A 317 -19.53 11.76 10.20
N GLN A 318 -20.72 11.33 10.60
CA GLN A 318 -20.89 10.10 11.38
C GLN A 318 -20.46 8.86 10.60
N PHE A 319 -20.80 8.76 9.31
CA PHE A 319 -20.39 7.62 8.50
C PHE A 319 -18.87 7.57 8.30
N PHE A 320 -18.24 8.72 8.02
CA PHE A 320 -16.78 8.80 7.89
C PHE A 320 -16.06 8.40 9.18
N LYS A 321 -16.60 8.75 10.35
CA LYS A 321 -16.10 8.27 11.65
C LYS A 321 -16.16 6.74 11.75
N ILE A 322 -17.30 6.13 11.40
CA ILE A 322 -17.46 4.67 11.38
C ILE A 322 -16.48 4.02 10.40
N LEU A 323 -16.33 4.57 9.20
CA LEU A 323 -15.38 4.06 8.21
C LEU A 323 -13.94 4.13 8.73
N LYS A 324 -13.57 5.21 9.44
CA LYS A 324 -12.23 5.38 10.03
C LYS A 324 -11.96 4.35 11.12
N GLU A 325 -12.92 4.11 12.01
CA GLU A 325 -12.82 3.09 13.07
C GLU A 325 -12.68 1.66 12.51
N LYS A 326 -13.32 1.39 11.37
CA LYS A 326 -13.31 0.06 10.72
C LYS A 326 -12.26 -0.09 9.60
N LEU A 327 -11.39 0.91 9.40
CA LEU A 327 -10.45 0.97 8.28
C LEU A 327 -9.48 -0.23 8.26
N TYR A 328 -8.97 -0.63 9.42
CA TYR A 328 -8.03 -1.76 9.54
C TYR A 328 -8.67 -3.11 9.20
N LEU A 329 -9.99 -3.24 9.39
CA LEU A 329 -10.75 -4.46 9.12
C LEU A 329 -11.22 -4.54 7.67
N TYR A 330 -11.76 -3.43 7.14
CA TYR A 330 -12.41 -3.40 5.82
C TYR A 330 -11.90 -2.26 4.92
N PRO A 331 -10.59 -2.18 4.62
CA PRO A 331 -9.99 -1.04 3.94
C PRO A 331 -10.55 -0.83 2.52
N TRP A 332 -10.77 -1.93 1.79
CA TRP A 332 -11.33 -1.87 0.44
C TRP A 332 -12.76 -1.33 0.44
N THR A 333 -13.62 -1.86 1.31
CA THR A 333 -15.02 -1.43 1.41
C THR A 333 -15.12 0.03 1.86
N ALA A 334 -14.27 0.47 2.80
CA ALA A 334 -14.25 1.86 3.24
C ALA A 334 -13.90 2.83 2.10
N LEU A 335 -12.83 2.55 1.35
CA LEU A 335 -12.41 3.38 0.22
C LEU A 335 -13.45 3.38 -0.92
N GLU A 336 -14.08 2.23 -1.20
CA GLU A 336 -15.16 2.14 -2.18
C GLU A 336 -16.41 2.95 -1.76
N CYS A 337 -16.75 2.97 -0.48
CA CYS A 337 -17.82 3.84 0.04
C CYS A 337 -17.47 5.32 -0.15
N ILE A 338 -16.25 5.72 0.21
CA ILE A 338 -15.76 7.10 0.03
C ILE A 338 -15.83 7.52 -1.44
N LYS A 339 -15.40 6.64 -2.36
CA LYS A 339 -15.49 6.86 -3.81
C LYS A 339 -16.93 7.11 -4.26
N ASN A 340 -17.83 6.20 -3.91
CA ASN A 340 -19.22 6.24 -4.39
C ASN A 340 -19.97 7.47 -3.85
N ILE A 341 -19.80 7.79 -2.56
CA ILE A 341 -20.34 9.01 -1.95
C ILE A 341 -19.74 10.25 -2.60
N GLY A 342 -18.41 10.26 -2.79
CA GLY A 342 -17.70 11.39 -3.36
C GLY A 342 -18.18 11.74 -4.76
N ILE A 343 -18.29 10.74 -5.64
CA ILE A 343 -18.81 10.91 -7.00
C ILE A 343 -20.29 11.36 -6.96
N CYS A 344 -21.10 10.80 -6.08
CA CYS A 344 -22.52 11.14 -5.95
C CYS A 344 -22.72 12.62 -5.57
N ILE A 345 -22.00 13.11 -4.56
CA ILE A 345 -22.07 14.50 -4.09
C ILE A 345 -21.53 15.48 -5.14
N LEU A 346 -20.40 15.16 -5.80
CA LEU A 346 -19.84 16.03 -6.83
C LEU A 346 -20.79 16.21 -8.02
N ASN A 347 -21.53 15.18 -8.39
CA ASN A 347 -22.55 15.24 -9.44
C ASN A 347 -23.75 16.14 -9.06
N LYS A 348 -24.02 16.34 -7.76
CA LYS A 348 -25.07 17.25 -7.28
C LYS A 348 -24.70 18.73 -7.38
N LYS A 349 -23.40 19.05 -7.46
CA LYS A 349 -22.88 20.42 -7.58
C LYS A 349 -23.28 21.34 -6.42
N ASP A 350 -23.49 20.76 -5.23
CA ASP A 350 -23.72 21.51 -3.99
C ASP A 350 -22.38 21.88 -3.35
N VAL A 351 -22.00 23.17 -3.43
CA VAL A 351 -20.68 23.66 -3.01
C VAL A 351 -20.42 23.40 -1.52
N TYR A 352 -21.44 23.59 -0.66
CA TYR A 352 -21.28 23.40 0.78
C TYR A 352 -21.03 21.93 1.12
N LEU A 353 -21.86 21.03 0.56
CA LEU A 353 -21.72 19.60 0.80
C LEU A 353 -20.40 19.04 0.24
N ILE A 354 -19.93 19.59 -0.89
CA ILE A 354 -18.62 19.26 -1.46
C ILE A 354 -17.50 19.68 -0.52
N GLU A 355 -17.55 20.88 0.07
CA GLU A 355 -16.53 21.33 1.03
C GLU A 355 -16.49 20.43 2.28
N VAL A 356 -17.65 20.07 2.83
CA VAL A 356 -17.76 19.11 3.94
C VAL A 356 -17.14 17.77 3.55
N LEU A 357 -17.54 17.21 2.40
CA LEU A 357 -17.01 15.95 1.90
C LEU A 357 -15.48 15.98 1.77
N ILE A 358 -14.92 17.00 1.13
CA ILE A 358 -13.47 17.07 0.89
C ILE A 358 -12.72 17.17 2.23
N ASN A 359 -13.23 17.93 3.19
CA ASN A 359 -12.64 17.99 4.52
C ASN A 359 -12.70 16.63 5.24
N GLU A 360 -13.83 15.91 5.17
CA GLU A 360 -13.96 14.59 5.80
C GLU A 360 -13.09 13.51 5.11
N ILE A 361 -12.91 13.56 3.78
CA ILE A 361 -11.95 12.69 3.08
C ILE A 361 -10.52 12.95 3.53
N ILE A 362 -10.13 14.21 3.71
CA ILE A 362 -8.77 14.55 4.16
C ILE A 362 -8.57 14.09 5.62
N LYS A 363 -9.53 14.34 6.51
CA LYS A 363 -9.51 13.91 7.92
C LYS A 363 -9.59 12.39 8.10
N PHE A 364 -10.24 11.69 7.18
CA PHE A 364 -10.27 10.23 7.18
C PHE A 364 -8.85 9.65 7.14
N GLY A 365 -7.96 10.32 6.41
CA GLY A 365 -6.53 10.05 6.41
C GLY A 365 -6.07 9.27 5.18
N PHE A 366 -4.78 9.42 4.90
CA PHE A 366 -4.10 8.69 3.86
C PHE A 366 -3.54 7.38 4.40
N GLN A 367 -3.54 6.33 3.58
CA GLN A 367 -2.90 5.07 3.91
C GLN A 367 -1.48 5.07 3.31
N PRO A 368 -0.42 5.28 4.11
CA PRO A 368 0.95 5.33 3.60
C PRO A 368 1.44 3.95 3.15
N PRO A 369 2.46 3.89 2.26
CA PRO A 369 3.05 2.63 1.80
C PRO A 369 3.71 1.84 2.94
N GLN A 370 4.25 2.51 3.98
CA GLN A 370 4.86 1.87 5.15
C GLN A 370 5.84 0.74 4.78
N ILE A 371 6.84 1.06 3.95
CA ILE A 371 7.82 0.08 3.49
C ILE A 371 8.62 -0.44 4.70
N LYS A 372 8.57 -1.76 4.95
CA LYS A 372 9.29 -2.44 6.04
C LYS A 372 10.54 -3.21 5.56
N GLY A 373 10.92 -3.04 4.30
CA GLY A 373 12.03 -3.74 3.65
C GLY A 373 11.60 -4.72 2.57
N ILE A 374 12.53 -5.52 2.08
CA ILE A 374 12.32 -6.51 1.02
C ILE A 374 12.42 -7.92 1.63
N ASP A 375 11.50 -8.81 1.26
CA ASP A 375 11.49 -10.18 1.77
C ASP A 375 12.47 -11.11 1.03
N VAL A 376 12.53 -12.37 1.47
CA VAL A 376 13.42 -13.40 0.89
C VAL A 376 13.04 -13.74 -0.57
N ASN A 377 11.78 -13.47 -0.96
CA ASN A 377 11.28 -13.63 -2.33
C ASN A 377 11.45 -12.35 -3.15
N TRP A 378 12.28 -11.42 -2.68
CA TRP A 378 12.56 -10.12 -3.30
C TRP A 378 11.35 -9.20 -3.42
N ARG A 379 10.26 -9.44 -2.69
CA ARG A 379 9.04 -8.59 -2.72
C ARG A 379 9.11 -7.48 -1.70
N ILE A 380 8.63 -6.29 -2.07
CA ILE A 380 8.54 -5.16 -1.15
C ILE A 380 7.45 -5.43 -0.10
N ARG A 381 7.81 -5.41 1.19
CA ARG A 381 6.87 -5.48 2.31
C ARG A 381 6.28 -4.10 2.55
N GLN A 382 5.05 -3.89 2.10
CA GLN A 382 4.34 -2.62 2.16
C GLN A 382 2.85 -2.79 2.42
N ASN A 383 2.18 -1.71 2.84
CA ASN A 383 0.73 -1.63 2.89
C ASN A 383 0.16 -1.74 1.47
N SER A 384 -0.64 -2.77 1.19
CA SER A 384 -1.23 -3.01 -0.13
C SER A 384 -2.31 -1.98 -0.52
N ASN A 385 -2.87 -1.26 0.45
CA ASN A 385 -4.01 -0.37 0.24
C ASN A 385 -3.61 1.06 -0.16
N HIS A 386 -2.32 1.42 -0.08
CA HIS A 386 -1.89 2.80 -0.37
C HIS A 386 -2.18 3.21 -1.82
N LEU A 387 -1.93 2.32 -2.80
CA LEU A 387 -2.27 2.59 -4.21
C LEU A 387 -3.79 2.68 -4.42
N LEU A 388 -4.56 1.85 -3.73
CA LEU A 388 -6.03 1.92 -3.78
C LEU A 388 -6.53 3.26 -3.25
N ASN A 389 -5.92 3.79 -2.19
CA ASN A 389 -6.25 5.10 -1.65
C ASN A 389 -5.95 6.22 -2.66
N ILE A 390 -4.74 6.23 -3.25
CA ILE A 390 -4.38 7.19 -4.30
C ILE A 390 -5.39 7.14 -5.47
N LYS A 391 -5.71 5.94 -5.96
CA LYS A 391 -6.68 5.74 -7.04
C LYS A 391 -8.06 6.27 -6.68
N THR A 392 -8.53 5.99 -5.46
CA THR A 392 -9.81 6.46 -4.93
C THR A 392 -9.89 7.98 -4.93
N TRP A 393 -8.88 8.65 -4.40
CA TRP A 393 -8.84 10.12 -4.34
C TRP A 393 -8.74 10.74 -5.75
N LEU A 394 -7.99 10.11 -6.65
CA LEU A 394 -7.94 10.52 -8.06
C LEU A 394 -9.27 10.32 -8.77
N ASP A 395 -9.99 9.23 -8.53
CA ASP A 395 -11.32 8.98 -9.10
C ASP A 395 -12.31 10.08 -8.70
N ILE A 396 -12.29 10.51 -7.44
CA ILE A 396 -13.10 11.62 -6.94
C ILE A 396 -12.65 12.93 -7.60
N PHE A 397 -11.35 13.22 -7.60
CA PHE A 397 -10.79 14.45 -8.18
C PHE A 397 -11.13 14.60 -9.67
N LYS A 398 -11.08 13.51 -10.45
CA LYS A 398 -11.34 13.50 -11.91
C LYS A 398 -12.76 13.96 -12.26
N VAL A 399 -13.74 13.85 -11.34
CA VAL A 399 -15.13 14.29 -11.59
C VAL A 399 -15.20 15.80 -11.73
N ASN A 400 -14.59 16.55 -10.82
CA ASN A 400 -14.48 18.00 -10.91
C ASN A 400 -13.17 18.51 -10.28
N PRO A 401 -12.08 18.59 -11.06
CA PRO A 401 -10.76 19.02 -10.60
C PRO A 401 -10.74 20.40 -9.92
N GLU A 402 -11.59 21.34 -10.36
CA GLU A 402 -11.64 22.70 -9.83
C GLU A 402 -12.15 22.73 -8.38
N TRP A 403 -13.18 21.96 -8.06
CA TRP A 403 -13.73 21.89 -6.70
C TRP A 403 -12.94 20.95 -5.77
N CYS A 404 -12.15 20.05 -6.34
CA CYS A 404 -11.36 19.07 -5.60
C CYS A 404 -9.88 19.48 -5.45
N SER A 405 -9.51 20.75 -5.67
CA SER A 405 -8.10 21.18 -5.58
C SER A 405 -7.48 20.89 -4.22
N SER A 406 -8.22 21.10 -3.12
CA SER A 406 -7.75 20.80 -1.75
C SER A 406 -7.45 19.31 -1.54
N LEU A 407 -8.23 18.42 -2.18
CA LEU A 407 -8.00 16.97 -2.11
C LEU A 407 -6.70 16.58 -2.81
N LEU A 408 -6.42 17.16 -3.99
CA LEU A 408 -5.16 16.91 -4.69
C LEU A 408 -3.97 17.52 -3.94
N SER A 409 -4.10 18.70 -3.36
CA SER A 409 -3.09 19.27 -2.47
C SER A 409 -2.79 18.36 -1.27
N ALA A 410 -3.83 17.79 -0.64
CA ALA A 410 -3.69 16.84 0.46
C ALA A 410 -2.95 15.58 0.02
N LEU A 411 -3.29 15.08 -1.17
CA LEU A 411 -2.62 13.91 -1.75
C LEU A 411 -1.13 14.20 -1.98
N ILE A 412 -0.78 15.34 -2.57
CA ILE A 412 0.61 15.76 -2.77
C ILE A 412 1.37 15.82 -1.45
N LEU A 413 0.79 16.45 -0.40
CA LEU A 413 1.41 16.52 0.92
C LEU A 413 1.66 15.12 1.49
N ASN A 414 0.66 14.25 1.46
CA ASN A 414 0.79 12.89 1.96
C ASN A 414 1.88 12.11 1.21
N LEU A 415 1.96 12.22 -0.12
CA LEU A 415 3.01 11.57 -0.90
C LEU A 415 4.40 12.16 -0.63
N LYS A 416 4.51 13.46 -0.33
CA LYS A 416 5.77 14.09 0.08
C LYS A 416 6.22 13.69 1.48
N LEU A 417 5.28 13.49 2.40
CA LEU A 417 5.58 13.09 3.79
C LEU A 417 5.90 11.61 3.92
N TYR A 418 5.14 10.75 3.23
CA TYR A 418 5.21 9.30 3.42
C TYR A 418 5.83 8.54 2.23
N GLY A 419 6.10 9.22 1.12
CA GLY A 419 6.56 8.59 -0.11
C GLY A 419 5.45 7.85 -0.86
N VAL A 420 5.84 7.19 -1.95
CA VAL A 420 4.97 6.36 -2.78
C VAL A 420 5.74 5.12 -3.23
N SER A 421 5.07 3.97 -3.33
CA SER A 421 5.71 2.74 -3.77
C SER A 421 4.91 2.09 -4.91
N ILE A 422 5.30 2.44 -6.12
CA ILE A 422 4.69 1.93 -7.36
C ILE A 422 5.68 0.95 -7.99
N LYS A 423 5.16 -0.22 -8.36
CA LYS A 423 5.85 -1.22 -9.16
C LYS A 423 5.50 -1.01 -10.63
N ASP A 424 6.39 -1.36 -11.53
CA ASP A 424 6.11 -1.33 -12.96
C ASP A 424 4.87 -2.15 -13.35
N THR A 425 4.64 -3.25 -12.62
CA THR A 425 3.52 -4.16 -12.85
C THR A 425 2.17 -3.63 -12.37
N ASP A 426 2.15 -2.54 -11.59
CA ASP A 426 0.90 -1.90 -11.15
C ASP A 426 0.22 -1.11 -12.28
N LEU A 427 0.95 -0.84 -13.38
CA LEU A 427 0.49 -0.08 -14.55
C LEU A 427 -0.15 1.26 -14.21
N PHE A 428 0.44 1.99 -13.26
CA PHE A 428 -0.11 3.25 -12.76
C PHE A 428 -0.15 4.36 -13.84
N GLN A 429 0.55 4.17 -14.96
CA GLN A 429 0.46 5.02 -16.16
C GLN A 429 -0.98 5.14 -16.69
N ARG A 430 -1.81 4.10 -16.52
CA ARG A 430 -3.25 4.13 -16.86
C ARG A 430 -3.98 5.18 -16.06
N GLU A 431 -3.71 5.27 -14.76
CA GLU A 431 -4.37 6.23 -13.87
C GLU A 431 -4.02 7.67 -14.24
N ILE A 432 -2.77 7.92 -14.63
CA ILE A 432 -2.34 9.23 -15.13
C ILE A 432 -2.96 9.53 -16.48
N THR A 433 -3.07 8.55 -17.37
CA THR A 433 -3.79 8.73 -18.64
C THR A 433 -5.24 9.13 -18.41
N HIS A 434 -5.93 8.50 -17.45
CA HIS A 434 -7.29 8.90 -17.05
C HIS A 434 -7.33 10.30 -16.44
N LEU A 435 -6.35 10.66 -15.60
CA LEU A 435 -6.22 12.00 -15.02
C LEU A 435 -6.03 13.08 -16.10
N LEU A 436 -5.17 12.84 -17.09
CA LEU A 436 -4.91 13.77 -18.19
C LEU A 436 -6.08 13.90 -19.18
N ASN A 437 -7.06 13.01 -19.08
CA ASN A 437 -8.31 13.08 -19.84
C ASN A 437 -9.49 13.67 -19.03
N SER A 438 -9.22 14.18 -17.82
CA SER A 438 -10.16 14.95 -16.99
C SER A 438 -10.08 16.46 -17.30
N PRO A 439 -11.09 17.28 -16.90
CA PRO A 439 -11.09 18.72 -17.16
C PRO A 439 -10.13 19.49 -16.23
N MET A 440 -8.83 19.19 -16.32
CA MET A 440 -7.77 19.69 -15.44
C MET A 440 -7.26 21.10 -15.76
N LYS A 441 -7.71 21.73 -16.86
CA LYS A 441 -7.19 23.04 -17.32
C LYS A 441 -7.16 24.12 -16.22
N PRO A 442 -8.19 24.28 -15.35
CA PRO A 442 -8.18 25.29 -14.29
C PRO A 442 -7.10 25.07 -13.22
N VAL A 443 -6.71 23.80 -13.02
CA VAL A 443 -5.78 23.36 -11.95
C VAL A 443 -4.55 22.67 -12.53
N TYR A 444 -4.18 22.99 -13.77
CA TYR A 444 -3.10 22.31 -14.51
C TYR A 444 -1.77 22.33 -13.74
N ASN A 445 -1.43 23.46 -13.11
CA ASN A 445 -0.21 23.57 -12.32
C ASN A 445 -0.20 22.56 -11.17
N LEU A 446 -1.31 22.42 -10.44
CA LEU A 446 -1.42 21.49 -9.31
C LEU A 446 -1.37 20.03 -9.78
N VAL A 447 -2.05 19.70 -10.89
CA VAL A 447 -1.97 18.37 -11.51
C VAL A 447 -0.55 18.04 -11.95
N LYS A 448 0.16 19.00 -12.54
CA LYS A 448 1.57 18.83 -12.91
C LYS A 448 2.46 18.64 -11.68
N GLN A 449 2.23 19.37 -10.59
CA GLN A 449 2.94 19.17 -9.32
C GLN A 449 2.73 17.77 -8.76
N PHE A 450 1.49 17.27 -8.77
CA PHE A 450 1.17 15.89 -8.38
C PHE A 450 1.92 14.87 -9.24
N CYS A 451 1.80 15.01 -10.55
CA CYS A 451 2.47 14.15 -11.52
C CYS A 451 3.99 14.09 -11.29
N LYS A 452 4.66 15.22 -11.00
CA LYS A 452 6.11 15.26 -10.70
C LYS A 452 6.54 14.42 -9.49
N VAL A 453 5.63 14.07 -8.57
CA VAL A 453 5.95 13.23 -7.40
C VAL A 453 6.07 11.75 -7.78
N LEU A 454 5.49 11.34 -8.91
CA LEU A 454 5.33 9.93 -9.26
C LEU A 454 6.50 9.42 -10.11
N PRO A 455 7.16 8.33 -9.69
CA PRO A 455 8.25 7.73 -10.45
C PRO A 455 7.73 6.76 -11.51
N ILE A 456 6.93 7.22 -12.47
CA ILE A 456 6.22 6.32 -13.41
C ILE A 456 6.43 6.65 -14.89
N TYR A 457 7.20 7.69 -15.23
CA TYR A 457 7.32 8.23 -16.60
C TYR A 457 8.30 7.46 -17.47
N TYR A 458 8.14 6.15 -17.50
CA TYR A 458 8.82 5.20 -18.38
C TYR A 458 7.79 4.46 -19.24
N ASN A 459 8.20 4.07 -20.45
CA ASN A 459 7.37 3.29 -21.36
C ASN A 459 7.61 1.79 -21.24
N GLU A 460 8.82 1.38 -20.82
CA GLU A 460 9.19 -0.02 -20.69
C GLU A 460 8.85 -0.55 -19.30
N ILE A 461 8.01 -1.59 -19.26
CA ILE A 461 7.55 -2.26 -18.04
C ILE A 461 8.55 -3.35 -17.70
N GLY A 462 9.12 -3.31 -16.49
CA GLY A 462 10.09 -4.27 -16.01
C GLY A 462 11.54 -3.90 -16.33
N ALA A 463 12.47 -4.76 -15.94
CA ALA A 463 13.91 -4.67 -16.23
C ALA A 463 14.20 -5.54 -17.44
N GLU A 464 14.09 -4.94 -18.62
CA GLU A 464 14.58 -5.46 -19.89
C GLU A 464 15.67 -4.54 -20.46
N GLY A 465 16.35 -5.02 -21.51
CA GLY A 465 17.44 -4.27 -22.16
C GLY A 465 18.62 -3.99 -21.23
N LEU A 466 19.15 -2.78 -21.31
CA LEU A 466 20.44 -2.42 -20.74
C LEU A 466 20.50 -2.54 -19.20
N ILE A 467 19.42 -2.21 -18.49
CA ILE A 467 19.35 -2.36 -17.02
C ILE A 467 19.51 -3.84 -16.62
N ARG A 468 18.86 -4.74 -17.36
CA ARG A 468 18.93 -6.18 -17.12
C ARG A 468 20.32 -6.74 -17.40
N ASP A 469 20.91 -6.29 -18.50
CA ASP A 469 22.23 -6.74 -18.96
C ASP A 469 23.30 -6.29 -17.97
N LEU A 470 23.32 -4.99 -17.60
CA LEU A 470 24.28 -4.44 -16.64
C LEU A 470 24.15 -5.07 -15.25
N SER A 471 22.92 -5.19 -14.73
CA SER A 471 22.71 -5.83 -13.41
C SER A 471 23.13 -7.30 -13.39
N THR A 472 23.01 -8.00 -14.53
CA THR A 472 23.52 -9.37 -14.67
C THR A 472 25.03 -9.40 -14.75
N GLU A 473 25.64 -8.49 -15.51
CA GLU A 473 27.09 -8.35 -15.61
C GLU A 473 27.72 -8.08 -14.24
N VAL A 474 27.17 -7.14 -13.45
CA VAL A 474 27.70 -6.80 -12.12
C VAL A 474 27.68 -8.02 -11.18
N ASP A 475 26.60 -8.80 -11.18
CA ASP A 475 26.46 -10.02 -10.37
C ASP A 475 27.45 -11.13 -10.82
N GLU A 476 27.74 -11.20 -12.11
CA GLU A 476 28.63 -12.23 -12.69
C GLU A 476 30.11 -11.96 -12.47
N ILE A 477 30.54 -10.71 -12.23
CA ILE A 477 31.94 -10.35 -11.90
C ILE A 477 32.49 -11.22 -10.76
N PHE A 478 31.67 -11.49 -9.74
CA PHE A 478 32.02 -12.33 -8.59
C PHE A 478 31.35 -13.71 -8.62
N GLN A 479 30.94 -14.18 -9.81
CA GLN A 479 30.26 -15.48 -9.98
C GLN A 479 29.05 -15.65 -9.05
N ARG A 480 28.30 -14.56 -8.80
CA ARG A 480 27.13 -14.51 -7.91
C ARG A 480 27.41 -14.83 -6.44
N LYS A 481 28.66 -14.67 -6.00
CA LYS A 481 29.08 -14.87 -4.60
C LYS A 481 28.94 -13.63 -3.74
N ASP A 482 28.82 -12.44 -4.35
CA ASP A 482 28.50 -11.22 -3.63
C ASP A 482 26.99 -11.19 -3.36
N SER A 483 26.58 -11.47 -2.12
CA SER A 483 25.16 -11.62 -1.79
C SER A 483 24.40 -10.29 -1.90
N LEU A 484 25.05 -9.17 -1.65
CA LEU A 484 24.44 -7.84 -1.73
C LEU A 484 24.09 -7.50 -3.19
N VAL A 485 25.04 -7.68 -4.10
CA VAL A 485 24.84 -7.45 -5.54
C VAL A 485 23.87 -8.47 -6.13
N HIS A 486 23.97 -9.73 -5.73
CA HIS A 486 23.05 -10.77 -6.17
C HIS A 486 21.61 -10.45 -5.79
N PHE A 487 21.41 -10.00 -4.54
CA PHE A 487 20.11 -9.58 -4.05
C PHE A 487 19.57 -8.38 -4.82
N LEU A 488 20.40 -7.36 -5.06
CA LEU A 488 20.04 -6.19 -5.87
C LEU A 488 19.57 -6.59 -7.28
N ARG A 489 20.32 -7.45 -7.98
CA ARG A 489 19.94 -7.92 -9.31
C ARG A 489 18.57 -8.61 -9.29
N LYS A 490 18.36 -9.53 -8.35
CA LYS A 490 17.10 -10.26 -8.23
C LYS A 490 15.93 -9.33 -7.91
N PHE A 491 16.14 -8.37 -7.01
CA PHE A 491 15.18 -7.33 -6.70
C PHE A 491 14.79 -6.51 -7.93
N ILE A 492 15.78 -6.00 -8.68
CA ILE A 492 15.55 -5.29 -9.94
C ILE A 492 14.73 -6.18 -10.88
N HIS A 493 15.14 -7.43 -11.11
CA HIS A 493 14.48 -8.30 -12.09
C HIS A 493 13.05 -8.70 -11.71
N ILE A 494 12.73 -8.76 -10.42
CA ILE A 494 11.43 -9.26 -9.91
C ILE A 494 10.44 -8.12 -9.65
N GLU A 495 10.82 -7.13 -8.83
CA GLU A 495 9.89 -6.12 -8.34
C GLU A 495 9.82 -4.88 -9.22
N ASN A 496 10.95 -4.48 -9.84
CA ASN A 496 11.04 -3.31 -10.72
C ASN A 496 10.35 -2.06 -10.13
N SER A 497 11.03 -1.40 -9.21
CA SER A 497 10.50 -0.22 -8.50
C SER A 497 11.57 0.84 -8.33
N SER A 498 11.14 2.10 -8.18
CA SER A 498 12.01 3.24 -7.88
C SER A 498 12.84 3.08 -6.61
N LEU A 499 12.44 2.18 -5.69
CA LEU A 499 13.22 1.82 -4.51
C LEU A 499 14.62 1.30 -4.87
N ALA A 500 14.81 0.76 -6.09
CA ALA A 500 16.12 0.33 -6.58
C ALA A 500 17.13 1.49 -6.64
N VAL A 501 16.67 2.71 -6.96
CA VAL A 501 17.53 3.90 -7.02
C VAL A 501 18.11 4.20 -5.63
N ASP A 502 17.26 4.26 -4.62
CA ASP A 502 17.67 4.52 -3.23
C ASP A 502 18.51 3.36 -2.68
N PHE A 503 18.16 2.12 -3.03
CA PHE A 503 18.94 0.96 -2.62
C PHE A 503 20.36 0.98 -3.21
N ILE A 504 20.53 1.29 -4.50
CA ILE A 504 21.87 1.41 -5.10
C ILE A 504 22.65 2.58 -4.48
N LYS A 505 21.99 3.72 -4.23
CA LYS A 505 22.60 4.86 -3.54
C LYS A 505 23.10 4.46 -2.15
N ASP A 506 22.29 3.73 -1.39
CA ASP A 506 22.65 3.26 -0.05
C ASP A 506 23.72 2.16 -0.08
N ILE A 507 23.80 1.35 -1.14
CA ILE A 507 24.93 0.42 -1.36
C ILE A 507 26.24 1.21 -1.55
N LEU A 508 26.23 2.29 -2.36
CA LEU A 508 27.41 3.14 -2.56
C LEU A 508 27.82 3.84 -1.25
N ASN A 509 26.86 4.36 -0.48
CA ASN A 509 27.12 4.95 0.83
C ASN A 509 27.61 3.93 1.86
N TYR A 510 27.07 2.71 1.84
CA TYR A 510 27.58 1.59 2.63
C TYR A 510 29.02 1.25 2.24
N TRP A 511 29.37 1.22 0.95
CA TRP A 511 30.76 1.03 0.56
C TRP A 511 31.66 2.17 1.03
N LEU A 512 31.20 3.43 1.02
CA LEU A 512 31.98 4.55 1.54
C LEU A 512 32.21 4.46 3.07
N THR A 513 31.17 4.13 3.84
CA THR A 513 31.15 4.25 5.31
C THR A 513 31.39 2.93 6.05
N LEU A 514 31.01 1.81 5.44
CA LEU A 514 30.82 0.48 6.03
C LEU A 514 29.75 0.42 7.14
N ASP A 515 28.82 1.39 7.17
CA ASP A 515 27.68 1.36 8.08
C ASP A 515 26.56 0.44 7.55
N GLY A 516 26.42 -0.73 8.18
CA GLY A 516 25.43 -1.74 7.79
C GLY A 516 23.97 -1.28 7.93
N GLU A 517 23.67 -0.32 8.80
CA GLU A 517 22.29 0.15 9.00
C GLU A 517 21.68 0.76 7.72
N LEU A 518 22.53 1.31 6.82
CA LEU A 518 22.12 1.85 5.52
C LEU A 518 21.48 0.78 4.62
N ILE A 519 22.01 -0.44 4.62
CA ILE A 519 21.51 -1.55 3.78
C ILE A 519 20.52 -2.46 4.51
N LYS A 520 20.54 -2.49 5.84
CA LYS A 520 19.69 -3.33 6.69
C LYS A 520 18.20 -3.10 6.44
N LYS A 521 17.78 -1.85 6.22
CA LYS A 521 16.38 -1.50 5.94
C LYS A 521 15.81 -2.12 4.64
N TYR A 522 16.66 -2.60 3.74
CA TYR A 522 16.24 -3.25 2.50
C TYR A 522 16.28 -4.77 2.59
N LEU A 523 17.17 -5.35 3.40
CA LEU A 523 17.54 -6.76 3.32
C LEU A 523 16.80 -7.64 4.35
N PRO A 524 16.50 -8.90 4.01
CA PRO A 524 16.19 -9.92 5.01
C PRO A 524 17.34 -10.10 6.01
N GLU A 525 17.00 -10.40 7.26
CA GLU A 525 17.96 -10.54 8.36
C GLU A 525 19.06 -11.58 8.05
N GLU A 526 18.68 -12.72 7.47
CA GLU A 526 19.63 -13.78 7.07
C GLU A 526 20.70 -13.30 6.06
N ILE A 527 20.28 -12.47 5.09
CA ILE A 527 21.16 -11.95 4.04
C ILE A 527 22.05 -10.84 4.61
N TYR A 528 21.48 -9.98 5.44
CA TYR A 528 22.21 -8.93 6.14
C TYR A 528 23.34 -9.51 7.02
N GLU A 529 23.03 -10.51 7.85
CA GLU A 529 24.02 -11.18 8.71
C GLU A 529 25.12 -11.86 7.89
N LYS A 530 24.78 -12.44 6.73
CA LYS A 530 25.78 -13.01 5.81
C LYS A 530 26.73 -11.95 5.28
N ILE A 531 26.21 -10.80 4.83
CA ILE A 531 27.00 -9.70 4.26
C ILE A 531 27.97 -9.13 5.30
N ILE A 532 27.46 -8.82 6.50
CA ILE A 532 28.26 -8.15 7.54
C ILE A 532 29.32 -9.07 8.15
N ASN A 533 28.99 -10.35 8.38
CA ASN A 533 29.88 -11.27 9.09
C ASN A 533 30.78 -12.11 8.20
N HIS A 534 30.33 -12.48 6.99
CA HIS A 534 31.03 -13.46 6.15
C HIS A 534 31.62 -12.85 4.86
N GLU A 535 31.09 -11.73 4.37
CA GLU A 535 31.45 -11.14 3.06
C GLU A 535 32.16 -9.78 3.18
N LYS A 536 32.59 -9.41 4.39
CA LYS A 536 33.20 -8.11 4.71
C LYS A 536 34.42 -7.74 3.87
N GLU A 537 35.19 -8.73 3.42
CA GLU A 537 36.40 -8.52 2.60
C GLU A 537 36.09 -7.85 1.26
N TYR A 538 35.00 -8.23 0.59
CA TYR A 538 34.59 -7.62 -0.68
C TYR A 538 34.27 -6.13 -0.51
N HIS A 539 33.62 -5.78 0.60
CA HIS A 539 33.16 -4.43 0.88
C HIS A 539 34.28 -3.50 1.37
N LEU A 540 35.27 -4.03 2.09
CA LEU A 540 36.48 -3.27 2.47
C LEU A 540 37.26 -2.80 1.24
N LYS A 541 37.42 -3.65 0.22
CA LYS A 541 38.07 -3.26 -1.04
C LYS A 541 37.27 -2.18 -1.78
N MET A 542 35.94 -2.27 -1.80
CA MET A 542 35.09 -1.23 -2.39
C MET A 542 35.23 0.10 -1.63
N GLN A 543 35.33 0.07 -0.30
CA GLN A 543 35.55 1.28 0.49
C GLN A 543 36.84 2.01 0.10
N SER A 544 37.95 1.28 0.00
CA SER A 544 39.22 1.85 -0.41
C SER A 544 39.11 2.50 -1.80
N LEU A 545 38.45 1.83 -2.74
CA LEU A 545 38.27 2.35 -4.10
C LEU A 545 37.41 3.63 -4.15
N ILE A 546 36.30 3.68 -3.39
CA ILE A 546 35.45 4.89 -3.37
C ILE A 546 36.15 6.07 -2.71
N LYS A 547 36.94 5.85 -1.66
CA LYS A 547 37.74 6.92 -1.03
C LYS A 547 38.76 7.50 -2.02
N LEU A 548 39.46 6.64 -2.76
CA LEU A 548 40.37 7.07 -3.83
C LEU A 548 39.64 7.83 -4.95
N LEU A 549 38.41 7.44 -5.27
CA LEU A 549 37.58 8.14 -6.26
C LEU A 549 37.21 9.57 -5.81
N LEU A 550 36.84 9.76 -4.53
CA LEU A 550 36.57 11.08 -3.97
C LEU A 550 37.82 11.97 -3.98
N GLU A 551 38.97 11.42 -3.55
CA GLU A 551 40.25 12.13 -3.58
C GLU A 551 40.65 12.54 -5.01
N ARG A 552 40.48 11.63 -5.99
CA ARG A 552 40.86 11.88 -7.39
C ARG A 552 39.94 12.88 -8.08
N SER A 553 38.63 12.81 -7.82
CA SER A 553 37.63 13.72 -8.40
C SER A 553 37.64 15.11 -7.74
N GLY A 554 38.23 15.24 -6.55
CA GLY A 554 38.21 16.48 -5.76
C GLY A 554 36.82 16.82 -5.22
N LYS A 555 35.94 15.83 -5.08
CA LYS A 555 34.56 16.01 -4.59
C LYS A 555 34.44 15.70 -3.11
N GLU A 556 33.55 16.41 -2.43
CA GLU A 556 33.33 16.25 -0.99
C GLU A 556 32.47 15.03 -0.64
N ASN A 557 31.56 14.61 -1.54
CA ASN A 557 30.62 13.53 -1.29
C ASN A 557 30.23 12.74 -2.55
N LEU A 558 29.60 11.59 -2.35
CA LEU A 558 29.13 10.72 -3.45
C LEU A 558 28.06 11.38 -4.31
N GLU A 559 27.20 12.22 -3.74
CA GLU A 559 26.15 12.91 -4.49
C GLU A 559 26.74 13.81 -5.58
N SER A 560 27.85 14.49 -5.27
CA SER A 560 28.58 15.33 -6.21
C SER A 560 29.23 14.52 -7.33
N ILE A 561 29.64 13.28 -7.07
CA ILE A 561 30.16 12.36 -8.10
C ILE A 561 29.01 11.88 -8.99
N LEU A 562 27.89 11.45 -8.38
CA LEU A 562 26.73 10.92 -9.12
C LEU A 562 26.11 11.96 -10.05
N ALA A 563 26.23 13.25 -9.73
CA ALA A 563 25.81 14.37 -10.57
C ALA A 563 26.68 14.59 -11.83
N GLU A 564 27.88 14.01 -11.90
CA GLU A 564 28.77 14.19 -13.06
C GLU A 564 28.40 13.30 -14.25
N GLU A 565 28.94 13.62 -15.43
CA GLU A 565 28.76 12.80 -16.63
C GLU A 565 29.47 11.45 -16.49
N LEU A 566 28.85 10.38 -16.98
CA LEU A 566 29.37 9.02 -16.88
C LEU A 566 30.82 8.89 -17.44
N ASN A 567 31.14 9.63 -18.49
CA ASN A 567 32.46 9.63 -19.11
C ASN A 567 33.54 10.24 -18.20
N GLN A 568 33.20 11.26 -17.41
CA GLN A 568 34.12 11.87 -16.44
C GLN A 568 34.40 10.90 -15.29
N ILE A 569 33.34 10.30 -14.74
CA ILE A 569 33.46 9.28 -13.70
C ILE A 569 34.33 8.10 -14.18
N LYS A 570 34.12 7.64 -15.42
CA LYS A 570 34.93 6.58 -16.03
C LYS A 570 36.42 6.95 -16.06
N SER A 571 36.75 8.17 -16.50
CA SER A 571 38.14 8.64 -16.54
C SER A 571 38.79 8.67 -15.14
N TYR A 572 38.04 9.10 -14.11
CA TYR A 572 38.55 9.09 -12.74
C TYR A 572 38.80 7.67 -12.22
N ILE A 573 37.91 6.73 -12.54
CA ILE A 573 38.07 5.33 -12.12
C ILE A 573 39.26 4.68 -12.83
N GLU A 574 39.45 4.94 -14.13
CA GLU A 574 40.56 4.37 -14.91
C GLU A 574 41.93 4.84 -14.41
N ASP A 575 42.03 6.10 -14.01
CA ASP A 575 43.25 6.72 -13.45
C ASP A 575 43.67 6.15 -12.08
N ILE A 576 42.79 5.45 -11.37
CA ILE A 576 43.08 4.88 -10.05
C ILE A 576 43.84 3.55 -10.21
N ASN A 577 44.97 3.44 -9.51
CA ASN A 577 45.74 2.21 -9.43
C ASN A 577 45.07 1.21 -8.46
N PHE A 578 44.19 0.35 -9.00
CA PHE A 578 43.42 -0.64 -8.25
C PHE A 578 43.08 -1.86 -9.13
N ASP A 579 42.63 -2.96 -8.52
CA ASP A 579 42.21 -4.19 -9.22
C ASP A 579 41.11 -3.88 -10.27
N GLN A 580 41.34 -4.26 -11.53
CA GLN A 580 40.41 -3.95 -12.65
C GLN A 580 38.99 -4.50 -12.42
N VAL A 581 38.88 -5.66 -11.76
CA VAL A 581 37.61 -6.30 -11.42
C VAL A 581 36.73 -5.38 -10.54
N TYR A 582 37.33 -4.71 -9.55
CA TYR A 582 36.62 -3.80 -8.64
C TYR A 582 36.33 -2.45 -9.31
N LYS A 583 37.24 -1.96 -10.16
CA LYS A 583 37.01 -0.77 -11.00
C LYS A 583 35.81 -0.95 -11.91
N ASN A 584 35.74 -2.08 -12.61
CA ASN A 584 34.62 -2.43 -13.47
C ASN A 584 33.32 -2.53 -12.68
N LYS A 585 33.32 -3.22 -11.53
CA LYS A 585 32.15 -3.30 -10.65
C LYS A 585 31.64 -1.92 -10.22
N LEU A 586 32.52 -1.04 -9.76
CA LEU A 586 32.13 0.30 -9.31
C LEU A 586 31.51 1.10 -10.47
N TYR A 587 32.17 1.10 -11.62
CA TYR A 587 31.67 1.78 -12.82
C TYR A 587 30.29 1.28 -13.24
N LEU A 588 30.10 -0.04 -13.31
CA LEU A 588 28.82 -0.63 -13.73
C LEU A 588 27.70 -0.38 -12.71
N VAL A 589 27.99 -0.35 -11.41
CA VAL A 589 26.99 -0.02 -10.38
C VAL A 589 26.58 1.46 -10.46
N ILE A 590 27.53 2.37 -10.69
CA ILE A 590 27.23 3.78 -10.93
C ILE A 590 26.42 3.94 -12.23
N TYR A 591 26.74 3.17 -13.27
CA TYR A 591 25.99 3.20 -14.52
C TYR A 591 24.56 2.66 -14.34
N LEU A 592 24.41 1.57 -13.59
CA LEU A 592 23.10 1.00 -13.25
C LEU A 592 22.26 2.01 -12.44
N TYR A 593 22.86 2.68 -11.45
CA TYR A 593 22.20 3.77 -10.70
C TYR A 593 21.67 4.85 -11.64
N LYS A 594 22.51 5.28 -12.58
CA LYS A 594 22.21 6.32 -13.57
C LYS A 594 21.03 5.95 -14.46
N LEU A 595 20.99 4.72 -14.98
CA LEU A 595 19.86 4.23 -15.77
C LEU A 595 18.56 4.08 -14.97
N GLU A 596 18.62 3.54 -13.76
CA GLU A 596 17.44 3.44 -12.88
C GLU A 596 16.92 4.85 -12.51
N HIS A 597 17.82 5.78 -12.22
CA HIS A 597 17.47 7.17 -11.94
C HIS A 597 16.83 7.87 -13.15
N GLN A 598 17.37 7.66 -14.36
CA GLN A 598 16.78 8.14 -15.62
C GLN A 598 15.39 7.53 -15.88
N LYS A 599 15.22 6.23 -15.60
CA LYS A 599 13.95 5.53 -15.77
C LYS A 599 12.84 6.13 -14.90
N TYR A 600 13.10 6.36 -13.62
CA TYR A 600 12.07 6.76 -12.66
C TYR A 600 11.93 8.28 -12.46
N TYR A 601 13.02 9.04 -12.51
CA TYR A 601 13.01 10.48 -12.18
C TYR A 601 13.16 11.40 -13.40
N GLY A 602 13.24 10.84 -14.61
CA GLY A 602 13.23 11.64 -15.84
C GLY A 602 14.46 12.53 -16.03
N VAL A 603 15.60 12.13 -15.47
CA VAL A 603 16.89 12.77 -15.78
C VAL A 603 17.37 12.31 -17.15
N LEU A 604 17.99 13.21 -17.90
CA LEU A 604 18.54 12.94 -19.22
C LEU A 604 20.06 12.74 -19.13
N GLU A 605 20.49 11.53 -18.80
CA GLU A 605 21.91 11.17 -18.76
C GLU A 605 22.36 10.48 -20.05
N ASP A 606 21.55 9.54 -20.54
CA ASP A 606 21.69 8.91 -21.86
C ASP A 606 20.56 9.37 -22.79
N ILE A 607 20.89 10.36 -23.64
CA ILE A 607 19.98 10.96 -24.62
C ILE A 607 19.56 9.93 -25.67
N ASP A 608 20.45 9.02 -26.08
CA ASP A 608 20.15 8.06 -27.14
C ASP A 608 19.16 7.01 -26.67
N THR A 609 19.38 6.46 -25.47
CA THR A 609 18.43 5.55 -24.81
C THR A 609 17.08 6.23 -24.57
N PHE A 610 17.07 7.52 -24.21
CA PHE A 610 15.84 8.30 -24.05
C PHE A 610 15.09 8.50 -25.38
N LEU A 611 15.76 8.96 -26.43
CA LEU A 611 15.13 9.25 -27.72
C LEU A 611 14.53 7.98 -28.36
N ALA A 612 15.15 6.82 -28.13
CA ALA A 612 14.66 5.53 -28.62
C ALA A 612 13.28 5.13 -28.05
N GLN A 613 12.84 5.72 -26.94
CA GLN A 613 11.56 5.39 -26.30
C GLN A 613 10.35 6.00 -27.05
N TYR A 614 10.56 7.09 -27.78
CA TYR A 614 9.49 7.89 -28.39
C TYR A 614 9.52 7.81 -29.92
N SER A 615 8.36 7.98 -30.55
CA SER A 615 8.26 8.02 -32.01
C SER A 615 8.49 9.44 -32.54
N VAL A 616 9.36 9.59 -33.54
CA VAL A 616 9.58 10.87 -34.24
C VAL A 616 8.31 11.31 -34.98
N ASP A 617 7.49 10.36 -35.45
CA ASP A 617 6.23 10.67 -36.12
C ASP A 617 5.21 11.31 -35.17
N GLU A 618 5.22 10.89 -33.90
CA GLU A 618 4.32 11.44 -32.87
C GLU A 618 4.83 12.75 -32.28
N PHE A 619 6.16 12.90 -32.19
CA PHE A 619 6.85 14.05 -31.63
C PHE A 619 7.98 14.53 -32.57
N PRO A 620 7.66 15.31 -33.61
CA PRO A 620 8.62 15.70 -34.66
C PRO A 620 9.85 16.44 -34.14
N PHE A 621 9.69 17.21 -33.04
CA PHE A 621 10.77 18.00 -32.44
C PHE A 621 11.94 17.15 -31.93
N LEU A 622 11.74 15.86 -31.67
CA LEU A 622 12.77 14.94 -31.18
C LEU A 622 13.93 14.80 -32.18
N SER A 623 13.65 14.89 -33.48
CA SER A 623 14.68 14.85 -34.53
C SER A 623 15.69 15.99 -34.41
N GLU A 624 15.26 17.16 -33.94
CA GLU A 624 16.09 18.36 -33.80
C GLU A 624 16.68 18.53 -32.38
N LEU A 625 16.20 17.76 -31.40
CA LEU A 625 16.60 17.91 -29.99
C LEU A 625 18.08 17.59 -29.79
N LYS A 626 18.56 16.47 -30.37
CA LYS A 626 19.96 16.04 -30.24
C LYS A 626 20.93 17.09 -30.80
N ASP A 627 20.63 17.59 -32.00
CA ASP A 627 21.43 18.62 -32.66
C ASP A 627 21.44 19.94 -31.89
N LEU A 628 20.30 20.34 -31.31
CA LEU A 628 20.20 21.54 -30.48
C LEU A 628 21.11 21.45 -29.24
N LEU A 629 21.14 20.29 -28.58
CA LEU A 629 21.90 20.09 -27.36
C LEU A 629 23.41 20.01 -27.64
N LEU A 630 23.83 19.22 -28.63
CA LEU A 630 25.24 19.01 -28.97
C LEU A 630 25.88 20.23 -29.64
N ASN A 631 25.12 21.07 -30.34
CA ASN A 631 25.68 22.21 -31.04
C ASN A 631 26.12 23.31 -30.06
N ARG A 632 27.43 23.41 -29.83
CA ARG A 632 28.06 24.40 -28.95
C ARG A 632 28.02 25.84 -29.50
N LYS A 633 27.68 26.04 -30.78
CA LYS A 633 27.60 27.37 -31.41
C LYS A 633 26.31 28.12 -31.11
N ILE A 634 25.27 27.41 -30.64
CA ILE A 634 23.98 28.02 -30.32
C ILE A 634 24.05 28.62 -28.91
N GLU A 635 23.76 29.91 -28.81
CA GLU A 635 23.66 30.63 -27.54
C GLU A 635 22.65 29.97 -26.59
N THR A 636 22.98 29.91 -25.29
CA THR A 636 22.13 29.32 -24.25
C THR A 636 20.71 29.89 -24.25
N GLU A 637 20.56 31.21 -24.43
CA GLU A 637 19.26 31.89 -24.54
C GLU A 637 18.40 31.31 -25.67
N LYS A 638 18.99 31.06 -26.85
CA LYS A 638 18.29 30.51 -28.02
C LYS A 638 17.91 29.05 -27.82
N LYS A 639 18.76 28.27 -27.11
CA LYS A 639 18.42 26.89 -26.72
C LYS A 639 17.20 26.86 -25.81
N ILE A 640 17.20 27.68 -24.76
CA ILE A 640 16.07 27.80 -23.84
C ILE A 640 14.80 28.22 -24.59
N ASP A 641 14.89 29.23 -25.47
CA ASP A 641 13.73 29.72 -26.21
C ASP A 641 13.08 28.62 -27.06
N LYS A 642 13.90 27.82 -27.78
CA LYS A 642 13.42 26.71 -28.61
C LYS A 642 12.77 25.60 -27.77
N LEU A 643 13.40 25.22 -26.65
CA LEU A 643 12.83 24.23 -25.73
C LEU A 643 11.49 24.69 -25.13
N LEU A 644 11.36 25.98 -24.78
CA LEU A 644 10.10 26.57 -24.31
C LEU A 644 9.02 26.58 -25.39
N ILE A 645 9.36 26.72 -26.68
CA ILE A 645 8.38 26.59 -27.78
C ILE A 645 7.82 25.16 -27.80
N TRP A 646 8.69 24.15 -27.72
CA TRP A 646 8.26 22.76 -27.71
C TRP A 646 7.43 22.41 -26.48
N LEU A 647 7.80 22.87 -25.28
CA LEU A 647 6.97 22.67 -24.09
C LEU A 647 5.59 23.33 -24.19
N LYS A 648 5.54 24.53 -24.80
CA LYS A 648 4.26 25.20 -25.04
C LYS A 648 3.37 24.39 -25.97
N ASP A 649 3.93 23.83 -27.03
CA ASP A 649 3.24 22.96 -27.98
C ASP A 649 2.71 21.68 -27.30
N LEU A 650 3.56 20.98 -26.55
CA LEU A 650 3.17 19.79 -25.76
C LEU A 650 2.00 20.10 -24.81
N LYS A 651 2.06 21.24 -24.12
CA LYS A 651 1.00 21.68 -23.21
C LYS A 651 -0.31 21.98 -23.94
N GLU A 652 -0.28 22.89 -24.91
CA GLU A 652 -1.49 23.47 -25.51
C GLU A 652 -2.16 22.52 -26.50
N ASN A 653 -1.37 21.80 -27.30
CA ASN A 653 -1.88 21.00 -28.42
C ASN A 653 -2.05 19.51 -28.10
N ILE A 654 -1.39 19.00 -27.04
CA ILE A 654 -1.47 17.58 -26.67
C ILE A 654 -2.10 17.42 -25.28
N ILE A 655 -1.44 17.91 -24.22
CA ILE A 655 -1.85 17.62 -22.83
C ILE A 655 -3.21 18.24 -22.49
N LEU A 656 -3.44 19.51 -22.85
CA LEU A 656 -4.69 20.22 -22.61
C LEU A 656 -5.73 20.05 -23.74
N SER A 657 -5.40 19.26 -24.77
CA SER A 657 -6.34 18.97 -25.85
C SER A 657 -7.57 18.20 -25.35
N SER A 658 -8.73 18.50 -25.92
CA SER A 658 -9.96 17.71 -25.70
C SER A 658 -9.92 16.33 -26.36
N GLU A 659 -8.99 16.12 -27.30
CA GLU A 659 -8.78 14.83 -27.94
C GLU A 659 -8.35 13.76 -26.92
N LYS A 660 -8.88 12.55 -27.07
CA LYS A 660 -8.50 11.39 -26.27
C LYS A 660 -7.76 10.41 -27.18
N PHE A 661 -6.55 10.02 -26.80
CA PHE A 661 -5.77 9.04 -27.54
C PHE A 661 -5.96 7.65 -26.93
N THR A 662 -5.91 6.63 -27.77
CA THR A 662 -6.02 5.24 -27.34
C THR A 662 -4.68 4.76 -26.79
N PRO A 663 -4.63 4.23 -25.55
CA PRO A 663 -3.40 3.66 -25.02
C PRO A 663 -3.01 2.39 -25.79
N VAL A 664 -1.71 2.22 -26.01
CA VAL A 664 -1.10 1.02 -26.59
C VAL A 664 -0.40 0.25 -25.48
N GLU A 665 -0.87 -0.97 -25.24
CA GLU A 665 -0.35 -1.84 -24.19
C GLU A 665 0.12 -3.16 -24.78
N GLN A 666 1.43 -3.38 -24.81
CA GLN A 666 2.05 -4.60 -25.29
C GLN A 666 2.69 -5.32 -24.11
N ILE A 667 1.86 -6.05 -23.36
CA ILE A 667 2.27 -6.70 -22.11
C ILE A 667 2.35 -8.21 -22.30
N LEU A 668 3.46 -8.80 -21.88
CA LEU A 668 3.70 -10.24 -21.85
C LEU A 668 3.84 -10.71 -20.40
N ILE A 669 3.19 -11.83 -20.07
CA ILE A 669 3.23 -12.44 -18.74
C ILE A 669 3.94 -13.80 -18.87
N LYS A 670 5.12 -13.95 -18.27
CA LYS A 670 5.80 -15.25 -18.09
C LYS A 670 5.47 -15.81 -16.71
N ARG A 671 4.92 -17.02 -16.65
CA ARG A 671 4.78 -17.80 -15.42
C ARG A 671 6.03 -18.66 -15.24
N HIS A 672 6.89 -18.33 -14.27
CA HIS A 672 7.95 -19.23 -13.85
C HIS A 672 7.38 -20.24 -12.84
N ILE A 673 7.07 -21.45 -13.33
CA ILE A 673 6.40 -22.54 -12.60
C ILE A 673 7.17 -22.98 -11.33
N ALA A 674 8.47 -22.71 -11.24
CA ALA A 674 9.31 -23.14 -10.12
C ALA A 674 9.32 -22.19 -8.90
N VAL A 675 8.82 -20.95 -9.01
CA VAL A 675 8.92 -19.94 -7.92
C VAL A 675 7.63 -19.10 -7.73
N ASP A 676 6.59 -19.30 -8.55
CA ASP A 676 5.29 -18.60 -8.42
C ASP A 676 5.41 -17.05 -8.40
N ILE A 677 6.42 -16.52 -9.09
CA ILE A 677 6.61 -15.10 -9.34
C ILE A 677 6.20 -14.82 -10.79
N PRO A 678 5.06 -14.16 -11.04
CA PRO A 678 4.71 -13.72 -12.39
C PRO A 678 5.65 -12.60 -12.80
N SER A 679 6.50 -12.83 -13.81
CA SER A 679 7.29 -11.77 -14.43
C SER A 679 6.47 -11.16 -15.57
N MET A 680 6.23 -9.86 -15.47
CA MET A 680 5.49 -9.08 -16.44
C MET A 680 6.44 -8.07 -17.07
N TYR A 681 6.46 -8.05 -18.40
CA TYR A 681 7.32 -7.17 -19.18
C TYR A 681 6.56 -6.70 -20.40
N GLY A 682 6.90 -5.53 -20.92
CA GLY A 682 6.14 -4.96 -22.01
C GLY A 682 6.34 -3.48 -22.18
N ARG A 683 5.44 -2.86 -22.94
CA ARG A 683 5.43 -1.41 -23.15
C ARG A 683 4.05 -0.81 -22.96
N TYR A 684 4.01 0.33 -22.30
CA TYR A 684 2.85 1.21 -22.21
C TYR A 684 3.14 2.50 -22.97
N LYS A 685 2.23 2.92 -23.85
CA LYS A 685 2.28 4.20 -24.56
C LYS A 685 0.91 4.85 -24.61
N GLU A 686 0.86 6.14 -24.34
CA GLU A 686 -0.30 6.98 -24.63
C GLU A 686 0.17 8.41 -24.84
N LYS A 687 -0.36 9.11 -25.85
CA LYS A 687 0.22 10.35 -26.35
C LYS A 687 0.27 11.48 -25.31
N LYS A 688 -0.75 11.64 -24.45
CA LYS A 688 -0.74 12.66 -23.38
C LYS A 688 0.22 12.28 -22.26
N PHE A 689 0.25 11.01 -21.88
CA PHE A 689 1.18 10.48 -20.90
C PHE A 689 2.64 10.66 -21.35
N ASP A 690 2.94 10.31 -22.60
CA ASP A 690 4.26 10.45 -23.21
C ASP A 690 4.65 11.93 -23.33
N ALA A 691 3.72 12.80 -23.74
CA ALA A 691 3.93 14.24 -23.78
C ALA A 691 4.26 14.83 -22.39
N LEU A 692 3.63 14.32 -21.33
CA LEU A 692 3.94 14.73 -19.96
C LEU A 692 5.32 14.23 -19.51
N GLY A 693 5.68 12.99 -19.84
CA GLY A 693 7.02 12.44 -19.60
C GLY A 693 8.13 13.22 -20.33
N LEU A 694 7.87 13.66 -21.56
CA LEU A 694 8.75 14.56 -22.34
C LEU A 694 8.84 15.95 -21.71
N THR A 695 7.72 16.47 -21.22
CA THR A 695 7.65 17.78 -20.55
C THR A 695 8.60 17.85 -19.36
N PHE A 696 8.61 16.85 -18.47
CA PHE A 696 9.50 16.84 -17.31
C PHE A 696 10.98 16.74 -17.67
N ARG A 697 11.31 15.97 -18.71
CA ARG A 697 12.69 15.82 -19.20
C ARG A 697 13.21 17.10 -19.84
N ILE A 698 12.39 17.77 -20.64
CA ILE A 698 12.75 19.06 -21.24
C ILE A 698 12.87 20.15 -20.16
N GLU A 699 12.01 20.14 -19.14
CA GLU A 699 12.13 21.05 -18.00
C GLU A 699 13.44 20.86 -17.24
N TYR A 700 13.86 19.62 -17.02
CA TYR A 700 15.16 19.33 -16.42
C TYR A 700 16.31 19.97 -17.22
N LEU A 701 16.28 19.86 -18.56
CA LEU A 701 17.27 20.53 -19.42
C LEU A 701 17.20 22.06 -19.31
N ILE A 702 15.99 22.62 -19.33
CA ILE A 702 15.78 24.06 -19.25
C ILE A 702 16.30 24.61 -17.93
N ASN A 703 16.07 23.91 -16.81
CA ASN A 703 16.60 24.31 -15.49
C ASN A 703 18.13 24.36 -15.50
N ASN A 704 18.78 23.30 -16.00
CA ASN A 704 20.25 23.26 -16.11
C ASN A 704 20.79 24.37 -17.03
N LEU A 705 20.06 24.72 -18.10
CA LEU A 705 20.44 25.82 -19.00
C LEU A 705 20.20 27.20 -18.36
N PHE A 706 19.16 27.36 -17.54
CA PHE A 706 18.93 28.60 -16.78
C PHE A 706 20.04 28.81 -15.73
N GLU A 707 20.45 27.77 -15.00
CA GLU A 707 21.56 27.85 -14.06
C GLU A 707 22.85 28.31 -14.76
N LYS A 708 23.22 27.64 -15.85
CA LYS A 708 24.38 28.04 -16.69
C LYS A 708 24.26 29.46 -17.22
N LEU A 709 23.05 29.91 -17.55
CA LEU A 709 22.80 31.27 -18.02
C LEU A 709 23.10 32.31 -16.92
N LEU A 710 22.71 32.00 -15.68
CA LEU A 710 22.87 32.88 -14.52
C LEU A 710 24.33 32.90 -14.01
N ASP A 711 25.05 31.79 -14.06
CA ASP A 711 26.48 31.71 -13.66
C ASP A 711 27.37 32.66 -14.47
N HIS A 712 26.96 32.99 -15.70
CA HIS A 712 27.68 33.89 -16.60
C HIS A 712 27.18 35.35 -16.54
N PHE A 713 26.42 35.71 -15.51
CA PHE A 713 25.86 37.06 -15.36
C PHE A 713 26.54 37.82 -14.22
N ASP A 714 27.45 38.74 -14.55
CA ASP A 714 28.09 39.62 -13.57
C ASP A 714 27.16 40.80 -13.20
N LEU A 715 26.72 40.82 -11.94
CA LEU A 715 25.86 41.88 -11.37
C LEU A 715 26.66 43.04 -10.76
N CYS A 716 28.00 42.96 -10.69
CA CYS A 716 28.82 43.99 -10.05
C CYS A 716 28.80 45.32 -10.82
N PHE A 717 28.62 45.28 -12.14
CA PHE A 717 28.55 46.47 -12.99
C PHE A 717 27.34 46.45 -13.92
N ILE A 718 26.35 47.31 -13.62
CA ILE A 718 25.08 47.36 -14.34
C ILE A 718 25.10 48.48 -15.38
N THR A 719 24.96 48.11 -16.66
CA THR A 719 24.82 49.04 -17.79
C THR A 719 23.42 48.98 -18.40
N LYS A 720 23.11 49.90 -19.31
CA LYS A 720 21.88 49.83 -20.12
C LYS A 720 21.79 48.51 -20.92
N ALA A 721 22.92 48.00 -21.41
CA ALA A 721 22.99 46.70 -22.07
C ALA A 721 22.67 45.55 -21.10
N SER A 722 23.13 45.65 -19.85
CA SER A 722 22.78 44.71 -18.77
C SER A 722 21.26 44.67 -18.55
N PHE A 723 20.58 45.82 -18.51
CA PHE A 723 19.11 45.85 -18.38
C PHE A 723 18.37 45.21 -19.56
N PHE A 724 18.82 45.41 -20.80
CA PHE A 724 18.24 44.70 -21.95
C PHE A 724 18.42 43.18 -21.84
N ARG A 725 19.57 42.72 -21.33
CA ARG A 725 19.82 41.31 -21.08
C ARG A 725 18.93 40.78 -19.95
N ILE A 726 18.79 41.50 -18.83
CA ILE A 726 17.87 41.16 -17.74
C ILE A 726 16.44 41.03 -18.27
N LEU A 727 15.96 41.99 -19.08
CA LEU A 727 14.62 41.94 -19.65
C LEU A 727 14.42 40.67 -20.51
N LYS A 728 15.40 40.29 -21.33
CA LYS A 728 15.33 39.05 -22.13
C LYS A 728 15.22 37.81 -21.23
N ILE A 729 16.04 37.73 -20.18
CA ILE A 729 16.05 36.61 -19.23
C ILE A 729 14.71 36.54 -18.48
N LEU A 730 14.21 37.66 -17.97
CA LEU A 730 12.91 37.71 -17.30
C LEU A 730 11.74 37.31 -18.22
N LYS A 731 11.82 37.63 -19.52
CA LYS A 731 10.84 37.15 -20.51
C LYS A 731 10.90 35.63 -20.71
N LEU A 732 12.08 35.01 -20.64
CA LEU A 732 12.22 33.55 -20.67
C LEU A 732 11.60 32.93 -19.41
N PHE A 733 11.89 33.45 -18.21
CA PHE A 733 11.26 33.00 -16.97
C PHE A 733 9.73 33.14 -17.01
N ARG A 734 9.23 34.28 -17.51
CA ARG A 734 7.79 34.52 -17.69
C ARG A 734 7.15 33.44 -18.58
N ARG A 735 7.80 33.09 -19.70
CA ARG A 735 7.32 32.04 -20.61
C ARG A 735 7.34 30.67 -19.92
N ALA A 736 8.38 30.35 -19.17
CA ALA A 736 8.46 29.10 -18.39
C ALA A 736 7.33 29.02 -17.36
N LEU A 737 7.09 30.08 -16.57
CA LEU A 737 5.98 30.16 -15.61
C LEU A 737 4.63 29.97 -16.30
N TYR A 738 4.40 30.63 -17.45
CA TYR A 738 3.18 30.47 -18.23
C TYR A 738 2.96 29.02 -18.67
N ILE A 739 4.01 28.34 -19.16
CA ILE A 739 3.97 26.93 -19.55
C ILE A 739 3.65 26.06 -18.33
N ASP A 740 4.20 26.37 -17.15
CA ASP A 740 3.85 25.70 -15.89
C ASP A 740 2.41 25.94 -15.41
N GLY A 741 1.65 26.81 -16.09
CA GLY A 741 0.28 27.16 -15.71
C GLY A 741 0.22 28.23 -14.63
N ILE A 742 1.30 28.97 -14.44
CA ILE A 742 1.42 30.06 -13.46
C ILE A 742 1.22 31.39 -14.17
N LEU A 743 0.27 32.18 -13.66
CA LEU A 743 -0.04 33.53 -14.15
C LEU A 743 0.09 34.54 -13.02
N SER A 744 0.73 35.68 -13.30
CA SER A 744 0.86 36.80 -12.35
C SER A 744 0.71 38.13 -13.08
N GLN A 745 -0.46 38.74 -12.95
CA GLN A 745 -0.76 40.06 -13.53
C GLN A 745 0.22 41.13 -13.01
N LYS A 746 0.61 41.04 -11.74
CA LYS A 746 1.57 41.98 -11.12
C LYS A 746 2.94 41.85 -11.79
N PHE A 747 3.46 40.63 -11.94
CA PHE A 747 4.75 40.40 -12.62
C PHE A 747 4.71 40.89 -14.07
N ASP A 748 3.66 40.57 -14.82
CA ASP A 748 3.51 41.00 -16.22
C ASP A 748 3.46 42.54 -16.35
N THR A 749 2.75 43.21 -15.44
CA THR A 749 2.64 44.69 -15.45
C THR A 749 4.01 45.35 -15.29
N TYR A 750 4.79 44.93 -14.28
CA TYR A 750 6.11 45.52 -14.03
C TYR A 750 7.15 45.11 -15.09
N LEU A 751 7.04 43.92 -15.67
CA LEU A 751 7.90 43.50 -16.78
C LEU A 751 7.63 44.36 -18.03
N ASN A 752 6.37 44.67 -18.32
CA ASN A 752 6.00 45.58 -19.40
C ASN A 752 6.48 47.01 -19.13
N LEU A 753 6.40 47.49 -17.88
CA LEU A 753 6.98 48.78 -17.48
C LEU A 753 8.50 48.82 -17.72
N LEU A 754 9.23 47.76 -17.34
CA LEU A 754 10.66 47.64 -17.63
C LEU A 754 10.96 47.68 -19.13
N GLU A 755 10.17 46.98 -19.94
CA GLU A 755 10.32 47.01 -21.39
C GLU A 755 10.09 48.41 -21.98
N SER A 756 9.04 49.08 -21.53
CA SER A 756 8.68 50.42 -22.00
C SER A 756 9.74 51.47 -21.64
N SER A 757 10.32 51.38 -20.45
CA SER A 757 11.32 52.34 -19.95
C SER A 757 12.68 52.20 -20.63
N LEU A 758 13.04 50.99 -21.06
CA LEU A 758 14.26 50.79 -21.85
C LEU A 758 14.13 51.34 -23.28
N LYS A 759 12.89 51.38 -23.80
CA LYS A 759 12.55 51.91 -25.14
C LYS A 759 12.32 53.42 -25.16
N SER A 760 11.81 54.02 -24.07
CA SER A 760 11.29 55.40 -24.07
C SER A 760 11.72 56.17 -22.81
N TYR A 761 12.43 57.29 -23.01
CA TYR A 761 13.01 58.24 -22.03
C TYR A 761 13.82 57.64 -20.85
N PRO A 762 15.01 58.16 -20.51
CA PRO A 762 15.78 57.66 -19.37
C PRO A 762 15.03 57.89 -18.06
N LEU A 763 14.66 56.80 -17.38
CA LEU A 763 14.17 56.84 -16.01
C LEU A 763 15.29 57.14 -15.01
N SER A 764 14.91 57.73 -13.88
CA SER A 764 15.77 57.86 -12.71
C SER A 764 16.05 56.52 -12.05
N TYR A 765 17.15 56.45 -11.30
CA TYR A 765 17.50 55.26 -10.51
C TYR A 765 16.36 54.78 -9.59
N LYS A 766 15.67 55.72 -8.90
CA LYS A 766 14.54 55.40 -8.01
C LYS A 766 13.39 54.74 -8.76
N GLN A 767 13.06 55.23 -9.95
CA GLN A 767 12.00 54.66 -10.77
C GLN A 767 12.33 53.24 -11.26
N TYR A 768 13.58 52.97 -11.63
CA TYR A 768 14.00 51.59 -11.91
C TYR A 768 13.86 50.71 -10.66
N LEU A 769 14.31 51.21 -9.51
CA LEU A 769 14.21 50.48 -8.23
C LEU A 769 12.76 50.10 -7.92
N ASP A 770 11.81 51.02 -8.13
CA ASP A 770 10.37 50.76 -7.94
C ASP A 770 9.84 49.69 -8.91
N ILE A 771 10.30 49.67 -10.17
CA ILE A 771 9.96 48.61 -11.13
C ILE A 771 10.46 47.24 -10.64
N PHE A 772 11.72 47.16 -10.18
CA PHE A 772 12.28 45.89 -9.68
C PHE A 772 11.62 45.42 -8.38
N ARG A 773 11.25 46.33 -7.47
CA ARG A 773 10.41 46.00 -6.30
C ARG A 773 9.08 45.40 -6.73
N GLY A 774 8.42 46.00 -7.72
CA GLY A 774 7.19 45.47 -8.29
C GLY A 774 7.33 44.07 -8.90
N LEU A 775 8.45 43.79 -9.57
CA LEU A 775 8.79 42.44 -10.05
C LEU A 775 8.98 41.44 -8.90
N ILE A 776 9.71 41.83 -7.84
CA ILE A 776 9.91 41.00 -6.64
C ILE A 776 8.56 40.66 -6.00
N ASP A 777 7.70 41.66 -5.80
CA ASP A 777 6.35 41.43 -5.28
C ASP A 777 5.54 40.49 -6.19
N GLY A 778 5.72 40.61 -7.52
CA GLY A 778 5.09 39.72 -8.50
C GLY A 778 5.53 38.26 -8.33
N VAL A 779 6.81 38.03 -8.03
CA VAL A 779 7.36 36.70 -7.71
C VAL A 779 6.83 36.20 -6.35
N GLN A 780 6.81 37.05 -5.32
CA GLN A 780 6.24 36.70 -4.02
C GLN A 780 4.76 36.29 -4.13
N HIS A 781 3.98 37.00 -4.95
CA HIS A 781 2.60 36.64 -5.25
C HIS A 781 2.49 35.26 -5.92
N VAL A 782 3.38 34.93 -6.86
CA VAL A 782 3.43 33.60 -7.48
C VAL A 782 3.67 32.51 -6.44
N ILE A 783 4.68 32.70 -5.58
CA ILE A 783 5.02 31.74 -4.51
C ILE A 783 3.81 31.55 -3.60
N GLN A 784 3.20 32.65 -3.15
CA GLN A 784 2.06 32.60 -2.23
C GLN A 784 0.85 31.90 -2.86
N ALA A 785 0.52 32.20 -4.12
CA ALA A 785 -0.69 31.70 -4.78
C ALA A 785 -0.59 30.23 -5.21
N TYR A 786 0.57 29.77 -5.69
CA TYR A 786 0.70 28.44 -6.31
C TYR A 786 1.46 27.41 -5.46
N TYR A 787 2.29 27.85 -4.52
CA TYR A 787 3.15 26.96 -3.72
C TYR A 787 2.87 26.99 -2.22
N VAL A 788 2.16 28.00 -1.72
CA VAL A 788 1.86 28.15 -0.29
C VAL A 788 0.36 28.00 -0.01
N SER A 789 -0.48 28.88 -0.57
CA SER A 789 -1.93 28.90 -0.32
C SER A 789 -2.66 27.58 -0.60
N PRO A 790 -2.35 26.81 -1.65
CA PRO A 790 -3.03 25.53 -1.91
C PRO A 790 -2.80 24.48 -0.82
N PHE A 791 -1.73 24.62 -0.05
CA PHE A 791 -1.33 23.67 1.00
C PHE A 791 -1.65 24.18 2.41
N LEU A 792 -1.62 25.50 2.65
CA LEU A 792 -1.84 26.09 3.98
C LEU A 792 -3.15 25.64 4.65
N LYS A 793 -4.26 25.62 3.91
CA LYS A 793 -5.57 25.23 4.47
C LYS A 793 -5.68 23.73 4.74
N VAL A 794 -4.92 22.94 3.99
CA VAL A 794 -4.98 21.47 4.00
C VAL A 794 -4.02 20.89 5.04
N PHE A 795 -2.93 21.61 5.33
CA PHE A 795 -1.88 21.16 6.23
C PHE A 795 -2.41 20.74 7.62
N PRO A 796 -3.23 21.53 8.34
CA PRO A 796 -3.75 21.10 9.65
C PRO A 796 -4.57 19.81 9.55
N LEU A 797 -5.41 19.70 8.51
CA LEU A 797 -6.27 18.52 8.31
C LEU A 797 -5.46 17.25 8.06
N VAL A 798 -4.34 17.33 7.33
CA VAL A 798 -3.47 16.17 7.08
C VAL A 798 -2.71 15.73 8.32
N PHE A 799 -2.35 16.65 9.22
CA PHE A 799 -1.63 16.32 10.46
C PHE A 799 -2.54 15.91 11.61
N GLU A 800 -3.81 16.33 11.59
CA GLU A 800 -4.84 15.89 12.53
C GLU A 800 -5.49 14.54 12.12
N ALA A 801 -5.37 14.16 10.84
CA ALA A 801 -5.89 12.90 10.28
C ALA A 801 -5.09 11.69 10.76
#